data_AF-A0A7D8UJD7-F1
#
_entry.id   AF-A0A7D8UJD7-F1
#
_cell.length_a   1.000
_cell.length_b   1.000
_cell.length_c   1.000
_cell.angle_alpha   90.00
_cell.angle_beta   90.00
_cell.angle_gamma   90.00
#
_symmetry.space_group_name_H-M   'P 1'
#
loop_
_entity.id
_entity.type
_entity.pdbx_description
1 polymer ?
#
loop_
_entity_poly.entity_id
_entity_poly.type
_entity_poly.pdbx_seq_one_letter_code
_entity_poly.pdbx_strand_id
1 'polypeptide(L)'
;MIPSRANRPGHRHPANETATAACRLPTADCGQATDTPPVASSPTSLRRSHRHLTAFAFVLLATFILPPASSPATAQDASDDGATAAAPPEAAPAPDPTPTPTPTPAPTPAPAPPPTTSTPPAPTTPAASPAFGSDSPDESDDDDQQPTQPWDFDPYRVQIWLAGNDPRASAAVLAEPLQAFLDRDFMSLWTLRISDAPVSVAVAAARDMSALNYESITAADPVIAVKRDHPEAPRIRFATDVGTYLKRTYSTQDRIDAVLARAEASGRAGLGGAADTFEAITGDALMLATLWEDEATEALLINRGMAKRLTEPAAKILSLPLDNLATETIENNDKLFIVHIESRRLPWIVSVVEVDCLMRSFSVVHRVELINPAHLANAVGRAVTTVFAPVIRIEDAGARNAVGLVRAHGLITDENSPAAVHVDDFFVPMVRKNDRNGDPIAIGPLDWAFLHVKEVDGARLQLDLHAGKSGGLQGRQNKRTFRTATRVRTLADSTIVRLHAKRNPNAPLIGYEFYEKAIDSNQMTFVGRADWDGRLRIEKSDFPLRLLYVKNGGAVLAKLPVIPGQSELEVADLLGDDQRLRAEAYIRGTQKAIVDLVAVRQLFSTRIRSRLEQGQIDEAKKLLEELRGEPNYDQIADAMERKQTQFAGATPAERAKIAQMFSQTRNMLVKNINEQIIRDLEDLVFAAEKRGPAPAAPPATEPAEEVASQ
;
A
#
# COMPACT_ATOMS: atom_id res chain seq x y z
N MET A 1 24.68 55.55 11.98
CA MET A 1 26.02 56.06 11.62
C MET A 1 26.73 55.00 10.78
N ILE A 2 27.54 55.41 9.79
CA ILE A 2 28.23 54.52 8.83
C ILE A 2 29.63 54.13 9.40
N PRO A 3 30.47 53.28 8.75
CA PRO A 3 30.99 52.08 9.42
C PRO A 3 32.54 52.07 9.50
N SER A 4 33.13 50.90 9.81
CA SER A 4 34.53 50.62 9.45
C SER A 4 34.67 49.26 8.76
N ARG A 5 35.73 49.11 7.96
CA ARG A 5 35.90 48.12 6.88
C ARG A 5 37.37 47.69 6.80
N ALA A 6 37.63 46.63 6.02
CA ALA A 6 38.94 46.08 5.63
C ALA A 6 39.59 45.12 6.66
N ASN A 7 40.39 44.11 6.25
CA ASN A 7 40.93 43.86 4.92
C ASN A 7 41.16 42.35 4.60
N ARG A 8 41.18 41.98 3.31
CA ARG A 8 41.76 40.71 2.79
C ARG A 8 43.17 40.99 2.25
N PRO A 9 44.08 40.00 2.26
CA PRO A 9 44.39 39.19 1.06
C PRO A 9 44.52 37.68 1.42
N GLY A 10 44.73 36.70 0.53
CA GLY A 10 44.86 36.68 -0.93
C GLY A 10 45.77 35.52 -1.40
N HIS A 11 45.18 34.49 -2.03
CA HIS A 11 45.79 33.38 -2.82
C HIS A 11 47.04 32.62 -2.32
N ARG A 12 46.94 31.28 -2.27
CA ARG A 12 47.64 30.37 -3.23
C ARG A 12 47.12 28.92 -3.14
N HIS A 13 47.01 28.26 -4.30
CA HIS A 13 46.93 26.80 -4.45
C HIS A 13 48.29 26.15 -4.12
N PRO A 14 48.33 24.83 -3.88
CA PRO A 14 48.71 23.94 -4.99
C PRO A 14 47.69 22.81 -5.23
N ALA A 15 47.86 22.13 -6.36
CA ALA A 15 47.21 20.88 -6.71
C ALA A 15 48.29 19.79 -6.95
N ASN A 16 47.80 18.58 -7.24
CA ASN A 16 48.45 17.43 -7.86
C ASN A 16 49.10 16.30 -7.02
N GLU A 17 48.74 15.10 -7.51
CA GLU A 17 49.55 13.88 -7.69
C GLU A 17 49.70 12.85 -6.55
N THR A 18 48.80 11.87 -6.60
CA THR A 18 49.11 10.43 -6.80
C THR A 18 50.44 9.87 -6.29
N ALA A 19 50.37 8.92 -5.36
CA ALA A 19 51.36 7.85 -5.25
C ALA A 19 50.76 6.54 -4.73
N THR A 20 50.75 5.51 -5.58
CA THR A 20 50.51 4.11 -5.24
C THR A 20 51.70 3.56 -4.45
N ALA A 21 51.48 2.82 -3.35
CA ALA A 21 52.56 2.09 -2.67
C ALA A 21 52.09 0.73 -2.17
N ALA A 22 52.52 -0.34 -2.84
CA ALA A 22 52.37 -1.71 -2.37
C ALA A 22 53.60 -2.12 -1.54
N CYS A 23 53.40 -2.80 -0.41
CA CYS A 23 54.47 -3.52 0.29
C CYS A 23 54.57 -4.97 -0.23
N ARG A 24 55.79 -5.49 -0.34
CA ARG A 24 56.10 -6.80 -0.92
C ARG A 24 57.35 -7.39 -0.24
N LEU A 25 57.51 -8.71 -0.36
CA LEU A 25 58.70 -9.54 -0.04
C LEU A 25 58.82 -10.05 1.41
N PRO A 26 59.48 -11.20 1.65
CA PRO A 26 60.35 -11.94 0.73
C PRO A 26 59.93 -13.36 0.31
N THR A 27 60.62 -13.84 -0.72
CA THR A 27 60.53 -15.17 -1.36
C THR A 27 61.81 -15.97 -1.16
N ALA A 28 61.70 -17.30 -1.13
CA ALA A 28 62.76 -18.28 -1.43
C ALA A 28 62.12 -19.63 -1.81
N ASP A 29 62.81 -20.62 -2.39
CA ASP A 29 63.53 -20.66 -3.68
C ASP A 29 63.58 -22.15 -4.15
N CYS A 30 64.05 -22.44 -5.37
CA CYS A 30 64.08 -23.74 -6.08
C CYS A 30 62.69 -24.26 -6.54
N GLY A 31 62.44 -24.71 -7.77
CA GLY A 31 63.29 -25.12 -8.92
C GLY A 31 62.96 -26.58 -9.31
N GLN A 32 62.85 -27.03 -10.57
CA GLN A 32 63.03 -26.47 -11.92
C GLN A 32 62.08 -27.17 -12.93
N ALA A 33 61.80 -26.50 -14.06
CA ALA A 33 61.79 -26.92 -15.50
C ALA A 33 61.44 -28.40 -15.92
N THR A 34 60.92 -28.72 -17.12
CA THR A 34 60.62 -28.03 -18.41
C THR A 34 59.19 -28.45 -18.90
N ASP A 35 58.63 -28.19 -20.09
CA ASP A 35 59.02 -27.44 -21.31
C ASP A 35 57.76 -26.82 -22.02
N THR A 36 57.72 -26.81 -23.36
CA THR A 36 56.82 -26.03 -24.24
C THR A 36 56.21 -26.91 -25.39
N PRO A 37 55.43 -26.42 -26.40
CA PRO A 37 54.10 -26.99 -26.74
C PRO A 37 54.01 -27.36 -28.25
N PRO A 38 52.98 -26.99 -29.06
CA PRO A 38 51.51 -27.03 -28.94
C PRO A 38 50.88 -27.95 -30.04
N VAL A 39 49.55 -27.92 -30.23
CA VAL A 39 48.87 -27.73 -31.54
C VAL A 39 47.34 -27.70 -31.37
N ALA A 40 46.66 -26.88 -32.18
CA ALA A 40 45.21 -26.70 -32.16
C ALA A 40 44.45 -27.65 -33.10
N SER A 41 43.18 -27.97 -32.79
CA SER A 41 42.07 -27.93 -33.77
C SER A 41 40.72 -28.33 -33.16
N SER A 42 39.70 -27.52 -33.43
CA SER A 42 38.33 -27.97 -33.71
C SER A 42 38.18 -28.07 -35.26
N PRO A 43 37.10 -28.62 -35.87
CA PRO A 43 35.75 -28.88 -35.32
C PRO A 43 35.05 -30.16 -35.85
N THR A 44 33.72 -30.23 -35.62
CA THR A 44 32.66 -30.75 -36.54
C THR A 44 31.84 -31.96 -36.05
N SER A 45 30.54 -31.87 -36.33
CA SER A 45 29.46 -32.81 -36.01
C SER A 45 29.42 -34.10 -36.86
N LEU A 46 28.73 -35.14 -36.37
CA LEU A 46 27.59 -35.82 -37.04
C LEU A 46 26.90 -36.77 -36.03
N ARG A 47 25.60 -36.60 -35.70
CA ARG A 47 24.41 -37.31 -36.21
C ARG A 47 24.40 -38.86 -36.16
N ARG A 48 23.40 -39.40 -35.42
CA ARG A 48 22.55 -40.60 -35.70
C ARG A 48 23.28 -41.98 -35.83
N SER A 49 22.70 -43.12 -35.44
CA SER A 49 21.33 -43.46 -35.00
C SER A 49 21.25 -44.88 -34.40
N HIS A 50 20.23 -45.11 -33.55
CA HIS A 50 19.41 -46.35 -33.47
C HIS A 50 20.11 -47.71 -33.16
N ARG A 51 19.44 -48.77 -32.67
CA ARG A 51 18.14 -49.02 -32.00
C ARG A 51 18.27 -50.42 -31.37
N HIS A 52 17.40 -50.74 -30.40
CA HIS A 52 16.52 -51.93 -30.37
C HIS A 52 16.32 -52.50 -28.94
N LEU A 53 15.29 -53.31 -28.61
CA LEU A 53 13.84 -53.31 -28.92
C LEU A 53 13.21 -54.55 -28.25
N THR A 54 12.22 -54.40 -27.36
CA THR A 54 11.19 -55.42 -26.98
C THR A 54 10.20 -54.75 -26.01
N ALA A 55 8.87 -54.64 -26.16
CA ALA A 55 7.80 -55.23 -27.01
C ALA A 55 7.04 -56.44 -26.44
N PHE A 56 5.75 -56.24 -26.10
CA PHE A 56 4.59 -57.16 -26.06
C PHE A 56 3.34 -56.27 -25.81
N ALA A 57 2.44 -55.95 -26.76
CA ALA A 57 1.44 -56.73 -27.54
C ALA A 57 0.13 -57.03 -26.74
N PHE A 58 -1.00 -56.34 -26.98
CA PHE A 58 -2.09 -56.53 -27.99
C PHE A 58 -3.09 -57.67 -27.66
N VAL A 59 -4.44 -57.45 -27.64
CA VAL A 59 -5.47 -57.66 -28.72
C VAL A 59 -6.89 -57.30 -28.16
N LEU A 60 -8.03 -57.16 -28.88
CA LEU A 60 -8.50 -56.21 -29.94
C LEU A 60 -9.95 -56.61 -30.41
N LEU A 61 -11.02 -55.82 -30.13
CA LEU A 61 -12.37 -55.80 -30.80
C LEU A 61 -13.24 -54.66 -30.16
N ALA A 62 -13.78 -53.61 -30.81
CA ALA A 62 -14.79 -53.45 -31.90
C ALA A 62 -16.23 -53.88 -31.48
N THR A 63 -17.28 -53.03 -31.55
CA THR A 63 -17.95 -52.49 -32.78
C THR A 63 -18.72 -51.14 -32.65
N PHE A 64 -18.80 -50.40 -33.77
CA PHE A 64 -19.82 -49.45 -34.36
C PHE A 64 -21.04 -48.92 -33.52
N ILE A 65 -21.63 -47.72 -33.74
CA ILE A 65 -22.16 -47.11 -35.00
C ILE A 65 -22.08 -45.56 -35.03
N LEU A 66 -21.98 -44.96 -36.23
CA LEU A 66 -22.10 -43.52 -36.64
C LEU A 66 -22.74 -43.49 -38.07
N PRO A 67 -23.06 -42.36 -38.75
CA PRO A 67 -23.48 -40.98 -38.39
C PRO A 67 -24.87 -40.67 -39.08
N PRO A 68 -25.15 -39.66 -39.97
CA PRO A 68 -24.75 -38.24 -40.12
C PRO A 68 -25.87 -37.17 -40.44
N ALA A 69 -25.59 -35.90 -40.10
CA ALA A 69 -25.76 -34.65 -40.89
C ALA A 69 -27.13 -33.97 -41.25
N SER A 70 -26.99 -32.64 -41.48
CA SER A 70 -27.71 -31.69 -42.37
C SER A 70 -29.04 -31.00 -41.99
N SER A 71 -28.99 -29.65 -42.06
CA SER A 71 -30.07 -28.62 -42.22
C SER A 71 -30.75 -28.70 -43.62
N PRO A 72 -31.74 -27.85 -44.06
CA PRO A 72 -32.16 -26.52 -43.55
C PRO A 72 -33.67 -26.07 -43.68
N ALA A 73 -33.97 -24.88 -43.11
CA ALA A 73 -34.86 -23.77 -43.57
C ALA A 73 -36.36 -23.93 -44.00
N THR A 74 -37.15 -22.89 -43.62
CA THR A 74 -38.13 -22.10 -44.44
C THR A 74 -39.61 -22.02 -43.96
N ALA A 75 -39.93 -20.88 -43.32
CA ALA A 75 -41.09 -19.95 -43.50
C ALA A 75 -42.59 -20.33 -43.29
N GLN A 76 -43.36 -19.25 -42.99
CA GLN A 76 -44.81 -19.02 -43.15
C GLN A 76 -45.79 -19.77 -42.21
N ASP A 77 -46.98 -19.24 -41.85
CA ASP A 77 -47.53 -17.87 -41.75
C ASP A 77 -48.88 -17.97 -41.00
N ALA A 78 -49.24 -17.06 -40.08
CA ALA A 78 -50.58 -17.00 -39.47
C ALA A 78 -50.80 -15.68 -38.67
N SER A 79 -51.95 -15.04 -38.91
CA SER A 79 -52.32 -13.68 -38.50
C SER A 79 -53.17 -13.58 -37.23
N ASP A 80 -53.35 -12.33 -36.77
CA ASP A 80 -54.40 -11.80 -35.88
C ASP A 80 -54.43 -12.30 -34.41
N ASP A 81 -54.90 -11.55 -33.41
CA ASP A 81 -55.61 -10.26 -33.40
C ASP A 81 -55.36 -9.51 -32.06
N GLY A 82 -55.85 -8.27 -31.93
CA GLY A 82 -56.20 -7.70 -30.62
C GLY A 82 -55.31 -6.57 -30.06
N ALA A 83 -55.69 -5.32 -30.37
CA ALA A 83 -55.21 -4.14 -29.64
C ALA A 83 -55.87 -4.00 -28.26
N THR A 84 -55.18 -3.39 -27.29
CA THR A 84 -55.72 -2.34 -26.38
C THR A 84 -54.57 -1.65 -25.65
N ALA A 85 -54.60 -0.32 -25.58
CA ALA A 85 -53.60 0.48 -24.88
C ALA A 85 -53.86 0.55 -23.36
N ALA A 86 -52.79 0.56 -22.55
CA ALA A 86 -52.81 0.94 -21.14
C ALA A 86 -51.71 1.96 -20.85
N ALA A 87 -52.01 2.96 -20.03
CA ALA A 87 -51.20 4.15 -19.83
C ALA A 87 -49.91 3.91 -19.01
N PRO A 88 -48.86 4.74 -19.17
CA PRO A 88 -47.69 4.72 -18.29
C PRO A 88 -48.05 5.17 -16.86
N PRO A 89 -47.40 4.61 -15.83
CA PRO A 89 -47.64 5.01 -14.44
C PRO A 89 -47.18 6.43 -14.14
N GLU A 90 -47.96 7.10 -13.30
CA GLU A 90 -47.85 8.49 -12.89
C GLU A 90 -46.54 8.81 -12.15
N ALA A 91 -45.92 9.94 -12.47
CA ALA A 91 -44.65 10.36 -11.88
C ALA A 91 -44.86 10.90 -10.45
N ALA A 92 -44.17 10.31 -9.47
CA ALA A 92 -44.20 10.77 -8.10
C ALA A 92 -43.67 12.22 -7.97
N PRO A 93 -44.30 13.09 -7.16
CA PRO A 93 -43.90 14.49 -7.02
C PRO A 93 -42.54 14.64 -6.33
N ALA A 94 -41.78 15.65 -6.75
CA ALA A 94 -40.47 15.96 -6.17
C ALA A 94 -40.60 16.47 -4.72
N PRO A 95 -39.65 16.13 -3.82
CA PRO A 95 -39.66 16.63 -2.45
C PRO A 95 -39.31 18.12 -2.37
N ASP A 96 -40.06 18.86 -1.56
CA ASP A 96 -39.86 20.29 -1.29
C ASP A 96 -38.48 20.59 -0.65
N PRO A 97 -37.87 21.75 -0.93
CA PRO A 97 -36.58 22.11 -0.37
C PRO A 97 -36.69 22.45 1.13
N THR A 98 -35.98 21.68 1.97
CA THR A 98 -35.87 21.94 3.41
C THR A 98 -35.24 23.31 3.68
N PRO A 99 -35.84 24.17 4.54
CA PRO A 99 -35.32 25.51 4.80
C PRO A 99 -33.99 25.48 5.57
N THR A 100 -33.04 26.33 5.14
CA THR A 100 -31.74 26.54 5.79
C THR A 100 -31.91 27.12 7.20
N PRO A 101 -31.30 26.54 8.25
CA PRO A 101 -31.36 27.09 9.60
C PRO A 101 -30.56 28.39 9.72
N THR A 102 -31.19 29.43 10.29
CA THR A 102 -30.57 30.70 10.66
C THR A 102 -29.53 30.49 11.79
N PRO A 103 -28.35 31.12 11.74
CA PRO A 103 -27.33 30.96 12.78
C PRO A 103 -27.73 31.63 14.10
N THR A 104 -27.73 30.86 15.18
CA THR A 104 -27.89 31.35 16.56
C THR A 104 -26.66 32.17 17.00
N PRO A 105 -26.83 33.37 17.60
CA PRO A 105 -25.70 34.15 18.10
C PRO A 105 -25.03 33.49 19.31
N ALA A 106 -23.70 33.64 19.41
CA ALA A 106 -22.90 33.05 20.49
C ALA A 106 -23.14 33.74 21.85
N PRO A 107 -23.16 32.99 22.98
CA PRO A 107 -23.32 33.56 24.31
C PRO A 107 -22.08 34.35 24.76
N THR A 108 -22.31 35.45 25.47
CA THR A 108 -21.27 36.30 26.06
C THR A 108 -20.59 35.59 27.25
N PRO A 109 -19.26 35.63 27.40
CA PRO A 109 -18.58 35.01 28.53
C PRO A 109 -18.84 35.77 29.85
N ALA A 110 -19.09 35.02 30.92
CA ALA A 110 -19.24 35.55 32.27
C ALA A 110 -17.86 35.87 32.91
N PRO A 111 -17.77 36.86 33.82
CA PRO A 111 -16.51 37.28 34.43
C PRO A 111 -15.98 36.28 35.46
N ALA A 112 -14.65 36.17 35.56
CA ALA A 112 -13.97 35.26 36.48
C ALA A 112 -14.02 35.76 37.95
N PRO A 113 -14.12 34.85 38.94
CA PRO A 113 -14.07 35.21 40.36
C PRO A 113 -12.63 35.50 40.85
N PRO A 114 -12.46 36.32 41.91
CA PRO A 114 -11.16 36.67 42.46
C PRO A 114 -10.56 35.55 43.34
N PRO A 115 -9.22 35.53 43.52
CA PRO A 115 -8.53 34.46 44.24
C PRO A 115 -8.69 34.56 45.76
N THR A 116 -8.95 33.42 46.42
CA THR A 116 -8.95 33.29 47.88
C THR A 116 -7.57 32.88 48.42
N THR A 117 -7.16 33.53 49.51
CA THR A 117 -5.90 33.28 50.22
C THR A 117 -5.98 32.01 51.08
N SER A 118 -5.00 31.13 50.98
CA SER A 118 -4.86 29.95 51.84
C SER A 118 -4.33 30.31 53.24
N THR A 119 -4.82 29.60 54.26
CA THR A 119 -4.27 29.58 55.62
C THR A 119 -4.02 28.12 56.00
N PRO A 120 -2.84 27.73 56.53
CA PRO A 120 -2.54 26.34 56.84
C PRO A 120 -3.12 25.88 58.20
N PRO A 121 -3.64 24.65 58.31
CA PRO A 121 -4.05 24.07 59.59
C PRO A 121 -2.89 23.40 60.34
N ALA A 122 -3.02 23.30 61.67
CA ALA A 122 -2.10 22.61 62.57
C ALA A 122 -2.41 21.09 62.68
N PRO A 123 -1.46 20.25 63.15
CA PRO A 123 -1.61 18.79 63.12
C PRO A 123 -2.26 18.22 64.39
N THR A 124 -2.97 17.09 64.24
CA THR A 124 -3.37 16.23 65.38
C THR A 124 -3.21 14.74 65.05
N THR A 125 -2.70 14.01 66.05
CA THR A 125 -2.25 12.60 66.07
C THR A 125 -3.43 11.62 66.20
N PRO A 126 -3.32 10.34 65.74
CA PRO A 126 -4.50 9.48 65.48
C PRO A 126 -4.94 8.60 66.67
N ALA A 127 -6.16 8.05 66.57
CA ALA A 127 -6.70 6.99 67.42
C ALA A 127 -7.42 5.92 66.59
N ALA A 128 -7.53 4.69 67.13
CA ALA A 128 -7.79 3.47 66.37
C ALA A 128 -9.27 3.05 66.20
N SER A 129 -9.50 2.10 65.29
CA SER A 129 -10.79 1.53 64.85
C SER A 129 -11.62 0.83 65.95
N PRO A 130 -12.91 0.54 65.69
CA PRO A 130 -13.26 -0.83 65.27
C PRO A 130 -14.29 -0.90 64.11
N ALA A 131 -14.67 -2.12 63.73
CA ALA A 131 -15.29 -2.48 62.45
C ALA A 131 -16.83 -2.62 62.41
N PHE A 132 -17.34 -2.96 61.21
CA PHE A 132 -18.69 -3.40 60.77
C PHE A 132 -19.63 -2.36 60.16
N GLY A 133 -20.17 -2.70 58.98
CA GLY A 133 -21.29 -2.00 58.31
C GLY A 133 -21.19 -2.03 56.78
N SER A 134 -22.00 -2.86 56.13
CA SER A 134 -22.11 -2.94 54.66
C SER A 134 -23.10 -1.92 54.10
N ASP A 135 -22.64 -1.00 53.25
CA ASP A 135 -23.30 -0.62 52.00
C ASP A 135 -22.39 0.35 51.21
N SER A 136 -22.34 0.24 49.88
CA SER A 136 -21.59 1.18 49.03
C SER A 136 -22.18 1.26 47.62
N PRO A 137 -22.87 2.35 47.27
CA PRO A 137 -23.07 2.76 45.90
C PRO A 137 -21.90 3.63 45.42
N ASP A 138 -21.42 3.32 44.20
CA ASP A 138 -20.67 4.10 43.20
C ASP A 138 -19.83 5.37 43.54
N GLU A 139 -18.81 5.57 42.69
CA GLU A 139 -17.93 6.75 42.53
C GLU A 139 -16.78 6.94 43.54
N SER A 140 -15.63 6.34 43.22
CA SER A 140 -14.30 6.88 43.57
C SER A 140 -13.32 6.70 42.41
N ASP A 141 -13.26 7.71 41.54
CA ASP A 141 -12.31 7.84 40.41
C ASP A 141 -10.92 8.30 40.93
N ASP A 142 -10.41 7.63 41.98
CA ASP A 142 -9.07 7.84 42.57
C ASP A 142 -8.22 6.58 42.35
N ASP A 143 -7.85 6.31 41.09
CA ASP A 143 -6.70 5.46 40.77
C ASP A 143 -5.45 6.11 41.39
N ASP A 144 -4.72 5.36 42.23
CA ASP A 144 -3.39 5.74 42.73
C ASP A 144 -2.43 5.98 41.56
N GLN A 145 -2.35 7.24 41.09
CA GLN A 145 -1.45 7.63 40.01
C GLN A 145 0.00 7.60 40.49
N GLN A 146 0.62 6.42 40.42
CA GLN A 146 2.07 6.31 40.24
C GLN A 146 2.46 7.28 39.12
N PRO A 147 3.50 8.12 39.31
CA PRO A 147 3.88 9.12 38.31
C PRO A 147 4.24 8.40 37.01
N THR A 148 3.37 8.55 36.00
CA THR A 148 3.56 7.89 34.71
C THR A 148 4.81 8.46 34.07
N GLN A 149 5.79 7.59 33.82
CA GLN A 149 7.09 7.99 33.29
C GLN A 149 6.90 8.76 31.97
N PRO A 150 7.52 9.94 31.81
CA PRO A 150 7.45 10.69 30.56
C PRO A 150 7.90 9.83 29.38
N TRP A 151 7.18 9.92 28.26
CA TRP A 151 7.36 9.04 27.08
C TRP A 151 8.76 9.16 26.44
N ASP A 152 9.34 10.35 26.54
CA ASP A 152 10.72 10.67 26.16
C ASP A 152 11.76 10.07 27.12
N PHE A 153 11.37 9.60 28.30
CA PHE A 153 12.21 8.86 29.25
C PHE A 153 11.74 7.41 29.47
N ASP A 154 10.74 6.92 28.73
CA ASP A 154 10.18 5.56 28.88
C ASP A 154 10.90 4.56 27.95
N PRO A 155 11.77 3.67 28.47
CA PRO A 155 12.55 2.75 27.64
C PRO A 155 11.65 1.77 26.86
N TYR A 156 12.14 1.25 25.75
CA TYR A 156 11.45 0.23 24.97
C TYR A 156 11.50 -1.12 25.71
N ARG A 157 10.36 -1.77 25.90
CA ARG A 157 10.32 -3.20 26.28
C ARG A 157 10.54 -4.03 25.02
N VAL A 158 11.65 -4.75 24.96
CA VAL A 158 12.12 -5.44 23.75
C VAL A 158 12.26 -6.93 24.01
N GLN A 159 11.54 -7.74 23.24
CA GLN A 159 11.74 -9.17 23.18
C GLN A 159 12.52 -9.55 21.92
N ILE A 160 13.50 -10.44 22.05
CA ILE A 160 14.12 -11.15 20.93
C ILE A 160 13.76 -12.62 21.03
N TRP A 161 13.24 -13.19 19.94
CA TRP A 161 12.96 -14.60 19.76
C TRP A 161 13.94 -15.23 18.78
N LEU A 162 14.69 -16.22 19.26
CA LEU A 162 15.65 -16.97 18.46
C LEU A 162 14.97 -18.23 17.90
N ALA A 163 14.86 -18.31 16.57
CA ALA A 163 14.31 -19.43 15.83
C ALA A 163 15.44 -20.18 15.10
N GLY A 164 16.14 -21.05 15.83
CA GLY A 164 17.20 -21.91 15.31
C GLY A 164 16.96 -23.38 15.67
N ASN A 165 17.41 -24.29 14.80
CA ASN A 165 17.36 -25.75 15.06
C ASN A 165 18.71 -26.31 15.53
N ASP A 166 19.75 -25.47 15.64
CA ASP A 166 21.08 -25.85 16.13
C ASP A 166 21.20 -25.40 17.60
N PRO A 167 21.63 -26.26 18.54
CA PRO A 167 21.82 -25.87 19.95
C PRO A 167 22.71 -24.64 20.15
N ARG A 168 23.68 -24.40 19.25
CA ARG A 168 24.56 -23.21 19.26
C ARG A 168 23.83 -21.91 18.89
N ALA A 169 22.62 -22.01 18.37
CA ALA A 169 21.76 -20.89 17.98
C ALA A 169 20.60 -20.65 18.98
N SER A 170 20.61 -21.32 20.14
CA SER A 170 19.62 -21.16 21.20
C SER A 170 19.88 -19.93 22.08
N ALA A 171 18.84 -19.44 22.76
CA ALA A 171 18.94 -18.36 23.73
C ALA A 171 19.86 -18.69 24.90
N ALA A 172 19.89 -19.96 25.35
CA ALA A 172 20.80 -20.42 26.40
C ALA A 172 22.29 -20.21 26.06
N VAL A 173 22.65 -20.15 24.77
CA VAL A 173 24.03 -19.91 24.29
C VAL A 173 24.25 -18.46 23.86
N LEU A 174 23.23 -17.83 23.27
CA LEU A 174 23.39 -16.51 22.63
C LEU A 174 22.98 -15.32 23.51
N ALA A 175 22.17 -15.49 24.55
CA ALA A 175 21.58 -14.36 25.28
C ALA A 175 22.63 -13.39 25.86
N GLU A 176 23.58 -13.89 26.65
CA GLU A 176 24.65 -13.08 27.26
C GLU A 176 25.52 -12.35 26.22
N PRO A 177 26.15 -13.00 25.22
CA PRO A 177 26.98 -12.30 24.25
C PRO A 177 26.18 -11.39 23.30
N LEU A 178 24.91 -11.69 23.04
CA LEU A 178 24.03 -10.81 22.25
C LEU A 178 23.61 -9.57 23.05
N GLN A 179 23.28 -9.73 24.33
CA GLN A 179 22.99 -8.60 25.23
C GLN A 179 24.23 -7.70 25.36
N ALA A 180 25.41 -8.26 25.63
CA ALA A 180 26.66 -7.49 25.72
C ALA A 180 27.00 -6.73 24.43
N PHE A 181 26.59 -7.23 23.26
CA PHE A 181 26.70 -6.50 22.00
C PHE A 181 25.71 -5.32 21.91
N LEU A 182 24.44 -5.57 22.27
CA LEU A 182 23.35 -4.59 22.15
C LEU A 182 23.43 -3.48 23.21
N ASP A 183 23.89 -3.79 24.41
CA ASP A 183 24.03 -2.84 25.52
C ASP A 183 24.92 -1.64 25.14
N ARG A 184 25.90 -1.81 24.23
CA ARG A 184 26.70 -0.70 23.68
C ARG A 184 25.86 0.44 23.14
N ASP A 185 24.78 0.11 22.42
CA ASP A 185 23.94 1.08 21.72
C ASP A 185 22.60 1.33 22.45
N PHE A 186 22.18 0.41 23.33
CA PHE A 186 20.81 0.34 23.85
C PHE A 186 20.67 0.15 25.38
N MET A 187 21.74 0.06 26.19
CA MET A 187 21.64 -0.27 27.63
C MET A 187 20.68 0.63 28.42
N SER A 188 20.63 1.93 28.13
CA SER A 188 19.67 2.88 28.73
C SER A 188 18.30 2.87 28.04
N LEU A 189 18.24 2.45 26.78
CA LEU A 189 17.07 2.60 25.91
C LEU A 189 16.13 1.40 25.96
N TRP A 190 16.64 0.19 26.24
CA TRP A 190 15.89 -1.06 26.12
C TRP A 190 15.85 -1.83 27.45
N THR A 191 14.65 -2.25 27.85
CA THR A 191 14.45 -3.39 28.75
C THR A 191 14.41 -4.65 27.90
N LEU A 192 15.59 -5.27 27.70
CA LEU A 192 15.78 -6.40 26.79
C LEU A 192 15.46 -7.75 27.45
N ARG A 193 14.76 -8.61 26.71
CA ARG A 193 14.59 -10.05 26.98
C ARG A 193 14.96 -10.86 25.75
N ILE A 194 15.66 -11.97 25.94
CA ILE A 194 16.06 -12.90 24.87
C ILE A 194 15.57 -14.30 25.26
N SER A 195 14.82 -14.95 24.38
CA SER A 195 14.37 -16.33 24.58
C SER A 195 14.35 -17.09 23.25
N ASP A 196 14.26 -18.41 23.32
CA ASP A 196 13.93 -19.20 22.13
C ASP A 196 12.50 -18.86 21.67
N ALA A 197 12.27 -18.92 20.36
CA ALA A 197 10.97 -18.69 19.78
C ALA A 197 10.01 -19.85 20.12
N PRO A 198 8.71 -19.61 20.34
CA PRO A 198 7.72 -20.69 20.42
C PRO A 198 7.78 -21.58 19.17
N VAL A 199 7.66 -22.90 19.33
CA VAL A 199 7.86 -23.87 18.23
C VAL A 199 7.01 -23.56 16.98
N SER A 200 5.78 -23.10 17.16
CA SER A 200 4.90 -22.63 16.09
C SER A 200 5.50 -21.46 15.30
N VAL A 201 6.09 -20.48 15.98
CA VAL A 201 6.73 -19.30 15.40
C VAL A 201 8.04 -19.71 14.71
N ALA A 202 8.85 -20.57 15.32
CA ALA A 202 10.06 -21.10 14.70
C ALA A 202 9.76 -21.85 13.39
N VAL A 203 8.73 -22.70 13.38
CA VAL A 203 8.29 -23.42 12.17
C VAL A 203 7.69 -22.46 11.13
N ALA A 204 6.98 -21.42 11.53
CA ALA A 204 6.48 -20.41 10.59
C ALA A 204 7.63 -19.60 9.95
N ALA A 205 8.58 -19.11 10.76
CA ALA A 205 9.74 -18.36 10.29
C ALA A 205 10.64 -19.20 9.36
N ALA A 206 10.81 -20.50 9.65
CA ALA A 206 11.57 -21.42 8.82
C ALA A 206 10.89 -21.79 7.49
N ARG A 207 9.58 -21.53 7.34
CA ARG A 207 8.85 -21.69 6.06
C ARG A 207 8.96 -20.45 5.20
N ASP A 208 8.55 -19.31 5.77
CA ASP A 208 8.62 -18.01 5.11
C ASP A 208 8.58 -16.88 6.15
N MET A 209 9.69 -16.18 6.31
CA MET A 209 9.77 -15.01 7.19
C MET A 209 9.02 -13.78 6.66
N SER A 210 8.87 -13.60 5.35
CA SER A 210 8.21 -12.40 4.81
C SER A 210 6.68 -12.51 4.82
N ALA A 211 6.14 -13.73 4.89
CA ALA A 211 4.71 -13.98 5.10
C ALA A 211 4.27 -13.92 6.58
N LEU A 212 5.19 -13.71 7.53
CA LEU A 212 4.87 -13.62 8.95
C LEU A 212 3.96 -12.41 9.24
N ASN A 213 2.93 -12.66 10.03
CA ASN A 213 1.99 -11.65 10.50
C ASN A 213 1.46 -12.03 11.90
N TYR A 214 0.73 -11.13 12.53
CA TYR A 214 0.17 -11.35 13.87
C TYR A 214 -0.66 -12.64 13.96
N GLU A 215 -1.42 -12.98 12.92
CA GLU A 215 -2.27 -14.17 12.93
C GLU A 215 -1.45 -15.45 12.85
N SER A 216 -0.37 -15.47 12.05
CA SER A 216 0.48 -16.66 11.91
C SER A 216 1.26 -16.97 13.19
N ILE A 217 1.78 -15.95 13.88
CA ILE A 217 2.59 -16.16 15.09
C ILE A 217 1.73 -16.48 16.33
N THR A 218 0.50 -15.94 16.41
CA THR A 218 -0.46 -16.25 17.48
C THR A 218 -1.36 -17.46 17.18
N ALA A 219 -1.24 -18.08 16.00
CA ALA A 219 -2.14 -19.16 15.54
C ALA A 219 -2.22 -20.36 16.50
N ALA A 220 -1.14 -20.65 17.23
CA ALA A 220 -1.03 -21.77 18.15
C ALA A 220 -1.37 -21.42 19.61
N ASP A 221 -1.63 -20.15 19.93
CA ASP A 221 -2.02 -19.75 21.28
C ASP A 221 -3.35 -20.44 21.67
N PRO A 222 -3.46 -21.06 22.85
CA PRO A 222 -4.71 -21.58 23.36
C PRO A 222 -5.64 -20.43 23.75
N VAL A 223 -6.89 -20.50 23.31
CA VAL A 223 -7.94 -19.51 23.55
C VAL A 223 -9.26 -20.21 23.85
N ILE A 224 -10.15 -19.51 24.56
CA ILE A 224 -11.54 -19.95 24.69
C ILE A 224 -12.34 -19.27 23.58
N ALA A 225 -12.95 -20.06 22.71
CA ALA A 225 -13.88 -19.61 21.69
C ALA A 225 -15.30 -19.76 22.24
N VAL A 226 -15.99 -18.63 22.45
CA VAL A 226 -17.40 -18.59 22.92
C VAL A 226 -18.29 -18.21 21.75
N LYS A 227 -19.45 -18.86 21.59
CA LYS A 227 -20.40 -18.51 20.52
C LYS A 227 -20.92 -17.06 20.68
N ARG A 228 -20.92 -16.24 19.62
CA ARG A 228 -21.33 -14.81 19.71
C ARG A 228 -22.83 -14.59 19.90
N ASP A 229 -23.66 -15.55 19.52
CA ASP A 229 -25.10 -15.59 19.72
C ASP A 229 -25.52 -16.17 21.08
N HIS A 230 -24.57 -16.70 21.88
CA HIS A 230 -24.84 -17.12 23.24
C HIS A 230 -25.37 -15.93 24.08
N PRO A 231 -26.46 -16.08 24.87
CA PRO A 231 -27.09 -14.96 25.58
C PRO A 231 -26.15 -14.13 26.47
N GLU A 232 -25.18 -14.79 27.10
CA GLU A 232 -24.20 -14.15 28.00
C GLU A 232 -22.93 -13.66 27.28
N ALA A 233 -22.78 -13.88 25.96
CA ALA A 233 -21.60 -13.44 25.19
C ALA A 233 -21.28 -11.92 25.29
N PRO A 234 -22.26 -11.00 25.48
CA PRO A 234 -21.95 -9.59 25.75
C PRO A 234 -21.32 -9.33 27.12
N ARG A 235 -21.57 -10.21 28.12
CA ARG A 235 -21.08 -10.08 29.50
C ARG A 235 -19.70 -10.72 29.68
N ILE A 236 -19.44 -11.87 29.05
CA ILE A 236 -18.14 -12.56 29.10
C ILE A 236 -17.09 -11.77 28.30
N ARG A 237 -16.27 -10.93 28.93
CA ARG A 237 -15.24 -10.11 28.27
C ARG A 237 -13.84 -10.71 28.35
N PHE A 238 -13.53 -11.37 29.46
CA PHE A 238 -12.24 -11.97 29.74
C PHE A 238 -12.38 -13.47 30.03
N ALA A 239 -11.27 -14.21 30.00
CA ALA A 239 -11.28 -15.62 30.35
C ALA A 239 -11.77 -15.88 31.80
N THR A 240 -11.53 -14.94 32.73
CA THR A 240 -12.01 -15.01 34.11
C THR A 240 -13.54 -14.99 34.23
N ASP A 241 -14.24 -14.42 33.26
CA ASP A 241 -15.70 -14.33 33.28
C ASP A 241 -16.35 -15.69 32.91
N VAL A 242 -15.59 -16.59 32.26
CA VAL A 242 -16.07 -17.88 31.75
C VAL A 242 -16.70 -18.73 32.85
N GLY A 243 -16.03 -18.88 34.00
CA GLY A 243 -16.53 -19.68 35.12
C GLY A 243 -17.80 -19.14 35.78
N THR A 244 -18.19 -17.89 35.50
CA THR A 244 -19.42 -17.27 36.03
C THR A 244 -20.62 -17.49 35.11
N TYR A 245 -20.41 -17.50 33.79
CA TYR A 245 -21.48 -17.42 32.80
C TYR A 245 -21.63 -18.66 31.90
N LEU A 246 -20.60 -19.49 31.79
CA LEU A 246 -20.61 -20.71 30.99
C LEU A 246 -20.62 -21.94 31.89
N LYS A 247 -21.32 -22.98 31.46
CA LYS A 247 -21.38 -24.27 32.16
C LYS A 247 -20.28 -25.20 31.67
N ARG A 248 -19.97 -25.17 30.37
CA ARG A 248 -19.11 -26.13 29.69
C ARG A 248 -18.24 -25.48 28.62
N THR A 249 -16.97 -25.85 28.59
CA THR A 249 -15.99 -25.48 27.56
C THR A 249 -15.29 -26.75 27.10
N TYR A 250 -15.62 -27.26 25.92
CA TYR A 250 -15.12 -28.56 25.47
C TYR A 250 -13.69 -28.48 24.90
N SER A 251 -12.89 -29.53 25.13
CA SER A 251 -11.59 -29.71 24.48
C SER A 251 -11.11 -31.17 24.47
N THR A 252 -9.98 -31.40 23.83
CA THR A 252 -9.20 -32.65 23.93
C THR A 252 -8.43 -32.68 25.26
N GLN A 253 -8.37 -33.84 25.93
CA GLN A 253 -7.67 -34.02 27.22
C GLN A 253 -6.26 -33.41 27.23
N ASP A 254 -5.39 -33.78 26.26
CA ASP A 254 -4.02 -33.27 26.14
C ASP A 254 -3.90 -31.74 26.15
N ARG A 255 -4.93 -31.02 25.65
CA ARG A 255 -4.95 -29.55 25.62
C ARG A 255 -5.43 -28.95 26.94
N ILE A 256 -6.36 -29.61 27.62
CA ILE A 256 -6.74 -29.23 29.00
C ILE A 256 -5.50 -29.37 29.88
N ASP A 257 -4.85 -30.54 29.85
CA ASP A 257 -3.65 -30.82 30.65
C ASP A 257 -2.51 -29.84 30.34
N ALA A 258 -2.21 -29.58 29.06
CA ALA A 258 -1.18 -28.61 28.66
C ALA A 258 -1.49 -27.16 29.07
N VAL A 259 -2.77 -26.77 29.10
CA VAL A 259 -3.22 -25.43 29.55
C VAL A 259 -3.15 -25.32 31.06
N LEU A 260 -3.61 -26.33 31.80
CA LEU A 260 -3.60 -26.35 33.26
C LEU A 260 -2.17 -26.42 33.81
N ALA A 261 -1.29 -27.25 33.23
CA ALA A 261 0.12 -27.31 33.61
C ALA A 261 0.84 -25.97 33.41
N ARG A 262 0.51 -25.21 32.34
CA ARG A 262 1.04 -23.85 32.13
C ARG A 262 0.44 -22.86 33.12
N ALA A 263 -0.85 -22.96 33.43
CA ALA A 263 -1.51 -22.11 34.42
C ALA A 263 -0.91 -22.29 35.82
N GLU A 264 -0.63 -23.53 36.22
CA GLU A 264 0.04 -23.88 37.47
C GLU A 264 1.47 -23.32 37.52
N ALA A 265 2.26 -23.51 36.46
CA ALA A 265 3.62 -22.95 36.35
C ALA A 265 3.65 -21.40 36.41
N SER A 266 2.57 -20.74 35.98
CA SER A 266 2.36 -19.28 36.07
C SER A 266 1.76 -18.81 37.40
N GLY A 267 1.51 -19.71 38.37
CA GLY A 267 0.84 -19.36 39.63
C GLY A 267 -0.64 -18.96 39.49
N ARG A 268 -1.26 -19.23 38.35
CA ARG A 268 -2.67 -18.90 38.02
C ARG A 268 -3.53 -20.17 37.95
N ALA A 269 -3.35 -21.07 38.91
CA ALA A 269 -4.15 -22.28 39.05
C ALA A 269 -5.65 -21.96 39.02
N GLY A 270 -6.43 -22.73 38.25
CA GLY A 270 -7.87 -22.53 38.07
C GLY A 270 -8.28 -21.47 37.04
N LEU A 271 -7.36 -20.66 36.50
CA LEU A 271 -7.63 -19.64 35.46
C LEU A 271 -8.79 -18.68 35.79
N GLY A 272 -8.97 -18.34 37.07
CA GLY A 272 -10.08 -17.50 37.54
C GLY A 272 -11.45 -18.19 37.45
N GLY A 273 -11.52 -19.51 37.63
CA GLY A 273 -12.75 -20.31 37.55
C GLY A 273 -13.05 -20.85 36.15
N ALA A 274 -12.31 -20.44 35.12
CA ALA A 274 -12.49 -20.98 33.77
C ALA A 274 -12.18 -22.48 33.69
N ALA A 275 -11.20 -22.96 34.48
CA ALA A 275 -10.79 -24.37 34.51
C ALA A 275 -11.93 -25.32 34.93
N ASP A 276 -12.82 -24.88 35.82
CA ASP A 276 -13.91 -25.69 36.36
C ASP A 276 -15.00 -26.00 35.30
N THR A 277 -14.99 -25.25 34.18
CA THR A 277 -15.89 -25.48 33.03
C THR A 277 -15.32 -26.46 31.99
N PHE A 278 -14.05 -26.87 32.11
CA PHE A 278 -13.38 -27.64 31.07
C PHE A 278 -13.86 -29.10 31.04
N GLU A 279 -14.45 -29.51 29.92
CA GLU A 279 -14.93 -30.88 29.72
C GLU A 279 -14.16 -31.56 28.57
N ALA A 280 -13.52 -32.69 28.89
CA ALA A 280 -12.73 -33.44 27.92
C ALA A 280 -13.63 -34.29 27.02
N ILE A 281 -13.38 -34.24 25.71
CA ILE A 281 -14.04 -35.10 24.73
C ILE A 281 -13.11 -36.23 24.27
N THR A 282 -13.71 -37.36 23.89
CA THR A 282 -13.02 -38.43 23.18
C THR A 282 -13.01 -38.11 21.68
N GLY A 283 -11.91 -37.55 21.18
CA GLY A 283 -11.77 -37.17 19.78
C GLY A 283 -10.48 -36.40 19.49
N ASP A 284 -10.37 -35.89 18.27
CA ASP A 284 -9.25 -35.05 17.82
C ASP A 284 -9.65 -33.57 17.69
N ALA A 285 -8.76 -32.75 17.12
CA ALA A 285 -9.04 -31.34 16.87
C ALA A 285 -10.08 -31.09 15.76
N LEU A 286 -10.37 -32.08 14.90
CA LEU A 286 -11.39 -31.98 13.86
C LEU A 286 -12.79 -32.17 14.46
N MET A 287 -12.94 -33.14 15.37
CA MET A 287 -14.18 -33.37 16.13
C MET A 287 -14.65 -32.13 16.91
N LEU A 288 -13.73 -31.32 17.44
CA LEU A 288 -14.06 -30.05 18.08
C LEU A 288 -14.66 -29.02 17.12
N ALA A 289 -14.29 -29.03 15.83
CA ALA A 289 -14.90 -28.15 14.84
C ALA A 289 -16.34 -28.59 14.54
N THR A 290 -16.60 -29.90 14.42
CA THR A 290 -17.96 -30.43 14.26
C THR A 290 -18.84 -30.17 15.48
N LEU A 291 -18.29 -30.24 16.70
CA LEU A 291 -19.02 -29.88 17.92
C LEU A 291 -19.45 -28.40 17.96
N TRP A 292 -18.81 -27.50 17.21
CA TRP A 292 -19.27 -26.11 17.12
C TRP A 292 -20.62 -25.97 16.42
N GLU A 293 -20.95 -26.88 15.50
CA GLU A 293 -22.22 -26.91 14.79
C GLU A 293 -23.40 -27.26 15.71
N ASP A 294 -23.14 -27.98 16.82
CA ASP A 294 -24.15 -28.33 17.82
C ASP A 294 -24.60 -27.09 18.61
N GLU A 295 -25.91 -26.81 18.61
CA GLU A 295 -26.54 -25.73 19.38
C GLU A 295 -26.25 -25.82 20.89
N ALA A 296 -26.01 -27.02 21.43
CA ALA A 296 -25.69 -27.24 22.83
C ALA A 296 -24.24 -26.85 23.23
N THR A 297 -23.35 -26.61 22.27
CA THR A 297 -21.96 -26.21 22.54
C THR A 297 -21.86 -24.71 22.84
N GLU A 298 -21.67 -24.34 24.11
CA GLU A 298 -21.51 -22.95 24.56
C GLU A 298 -20.13 -22.38 24.16
N ALA A 299 -19.05 -23.13 24.42
CA ALA A 299 -17.67 -22.74 24.13
C ALA A 299 -16.71 -23.92 23.90
N LEU A 300 -15.56 -23.62 23.29
CA LEU A 300 -14.45 -24.56 23.04
C LEU A 300 -13.11 -23.97 23.51
N LEU A 301 -12.26 -24.79 24.11
CA LEU A 301 -10.85 -24.45 24.34
C LEU A 301 -10.02 -25.00 23.17
N ILE A 302 -9.51 -24.13 22.31
CA ILE A 302 -8.85 -24.48 21.04
C ILE A 302 -7.73 -23.49 20.69
N ASN A 303 -6.99 -23.76 19.62
CA ASN A 303 -5.94 -22.86 19.15
C ASN A 303 -6.56 -21.65 18.43
N ARG A 304 -5.99 -20.45 18.60
CA ARG A 304 -6.49 -19.18 18.03
C ARG A 304 -6.72 -19.25 16.51
N GLY A 305 -5.84 -19.92 15.77
CA GLY A 305 -5.97 -20.11 14.32
C GLY A 305 -7.12 -21.03 13.90
N MET A 306 -7.63 -21.89 14.80
CA MET A 306 -8.83 -22.68 14.60
C MET A 306 -10.08 -21.90 14.99
N ALA A 307 -10.05 -21.19 16.14
CA ALA A 307 -11.16 -20.35 16.59
C ALA A 307 -11.59 -19.31 15.56
N LYS A 308 -10.64 -18.74 14.81
CA LYS A 308 -10.93 -17.81 13.69
C LYS A 308 -11.69 -18.41 12.51
N ARG A 309 -11.70 -19.73 12.34
CA ARG A 309 -12.43 -20.42 11.25
C ARG A 309 -13.86 -20.76 11.64
N LEU A 310 -14.23 -20.57 12.90
CA LEU A 310 -15.59 -20.77 13.41
C LEU A 310 -16.41 -19.52 13.10
N THR A 311 -17.15 -19.55 11.99
CA THR A 311 -17.93 -18.41 11.44
C THR A 311 -19.44 -18.53 11.66
N GLU A 312 -19.94 -19.74 11.90
CA GLU A 312 -21.38 -20.04 12.00
C GLU A 312 -21.66 -20.85 13.28
N PRO A 313 -22.10 -20.19 14.37
CA PRO A 313 -22.02 -18.75 14.62
C PRO A 313 -20.56 -18.31 14.84
N ALA A 314 -20.25 -17.03 14.59
CA ALA A 314 -18.88 -16.55 14.68
C ALA A 314 -18.34 -16.59 16.12
N ALA A 315 -17.10 -17.04 16.30
CA ALA A 315 -16.49 -17.08 17.63
C ALA A 315 -16.17 -15.69 18.20
N LYS A 316 -16.39 -15.54 19.51
CA LYS A 316 -15.74 -14.54 20.37
C LYS A 316 -14.50 -15.22 20.97
N ILE A 317 -13.33 -14.67 20.68
CA ILE A 317 -12.05 -15.26 21.07
C ILE A 317 -11.58 -14.58 22.36
N LEU A 318 -11.41 -15.37 23.42
CA LEU A 318 -10.89 -14.91 24.70
C LEU A 318 -9.44 -15.43 24.86
N SER A 319 -8.49 -14.52 25.00
CA SER A 319 -7.11 -14.85 25.36
C SER A 319 -7.06 -15.39 26.78
N LEU A 320 -6.33 -16.48 27.00
CA LEU A 320 -6.08 -17.01 28.34
C LEU A 320 -4.97 -16.20 29.05
N PRO A 321 -5.07 -15.94 30.36
CA PRO A 321 -4.01 -15.31 31.14
C PRO A 321 -2.91 -16.32 31.45
N LEU A 322 -2.18 -16.78 30.44
CA LEU A 322 -1.05 -17.70 30.55
C LEU A 322 0.23 -16.98 30.15
N ASP A 323 1.32 -17.23 30.87
CA ASP A 323 2.61 -16.61 30.52
C ASP A 323 3.26 -17.32 29.32
N ASN A 324 4.08 -16.58 28.57
CA ASN A 324 4.81 -17.04 27.39
C ASN A 324 3.90 -17.41 26.19
N LEU A 325 2.68 -16.86 26.12
CA LEU A 325 1.90 -16.88 24.89
C LEU A 325 2.43 -15.85 23.89
N ALA A 326 2.23 -16.09 22.59
CA ALA A 326 2.67 -15.14 21.58
C ALA A 326 1.86 -13.83 21.66
N THR A 327 0.54 -13.93 21.86
CA THR A 327 -0.35 -12.78 22.11
C THR A 327 0.10 -11.95 23.31
N GLU A 328 0.36 -12.61 24.44
CA GLU A 328 0.77 -11.97 25.70
C GLU A 328 2.16 -11.32 25.58
N THR A 329 3.11 -11.99 24.91
CA THR A 329 4.42 -11.43 24.59
C THR A 329 4.31 -10.14 23.75
N ILE A 330 3.41 -10.11 22.78
CA ILE A 330 3.16 -8.92 21.95
C ILE A 330 2.47 -7.81 22.76
N GLU A 331 1.58 -8.15 23.69
CA GLU A 331 0.85 -7.14 24.48
C GLU A 331 1.72 -6.51 25.59
N ASN A 332 2.70 -7.27 26.11
CA ASN A 332 3.61 -6.82 27.17
C ASN A 332 4.89 -6.10 26.68
N ASN A 333 5.20 -6.13 25.38
CA ASN A 333 6.38 -5.49 24.80
C ASN A 333 6.01 -4.35 23.84
N ASP A 334 6.96 -3.47 23.56
CA ASP A 334 6.83 -2.41 22.56
C ASP A 334 7.40 -2.85 21.20
N LYS A 335 8.46 -3.66 21.23
CA LYS A 335 9.10 -4.28 20.06
C LYS A 335 9.34 -5.77 20.28
N LEU A 336 9.15 -6.56 19.22
CA LEU A 336 9.52 -7.96 19.15
C LEU A 336 10.39 -8.20 17.91
N PHE A 337 11.57 -8.78 18.08
CA PHE A 337 12.41 -9.25 16.97
C PHE A 337 12.29 -10.76 16.82
N ILE A 338 12.00 -11.24 15.61
CA ILE A 338 12.05 -12.66 15.28
C ILE A 338 13.31 -12.88 14.45
N VAL A 339 14.21 -13.73 14.97
CA VAL A 339 15.54 -14.00 14.39
C VAL A 339 15.58 -15.47 13.96
N HIS A 340 15.47 -15.74 12.66
CA HIS A 340 15.62 -17.09 12.12
C HIS A 340 17.08 -17.36 11.73
N ILE A 341 17.60 -18.53 12.11
CA ILE A 341 19.01 -18.91 11.91
C ILE A 341 19.06 -20.23 11.13
N GLU A 342 19.34 -20.14 9.83
CA GLU A 342 19.55 -21.32 8.98
C GLU A 342 21.00 -21.80 9.10
N SER A 343 21.20 -22.94 9.75
CA SER A 343 22.51 -23.51 10.08
C SER A 343 22.90 -24.77 9.29
N ARG A 344 22.03 -25.26 8.39
CA ARG A 344 22.17 -26.59 7.74
C ARG A 344 23.38 -26.73 6.82
N ARG A 345 23.86 -25.61 6.26
CA ARG A 345 25.02 -25.52 5.37
C ARG A 345 25.70 -24.17 5.58
N LEU A 346 26.97 -24.05 5.19
CA LEU A 346 27.64 -22.75 5.13
C LEU A 346 27.38 -22.05 3.78
N PRO A 347 27.33 -20.71 3.74
CA PRO A 347 27.26 -19.81 4.90
C PRO A 347 25.95 -20.00 5.67
N TRP A 348 25.98 -19.79 6.99
CA TRP A 348 24.78 -19.66 7.80
C TRP A 348 24.04 -18.39 7.39
N ILE A 349 22.70 -18.41 7.46
CA ILE A 349 21.87 -17.25 7.13
C ILE A 349 21.11 -16.82 8.38
N VAL A 350 21.38 -15.60 8.82
CA VAL A 350 20.61 -14.92 9.87
C VAL A 350 19.58 -14.04 9.18
N SER A 351 18.30 -14.26 9.46
CA SER A 351 17.19 -13.45 8.96
C SER A 351 16.46 -12.81 10.13
N VAL A 352 16.22 -11.49 10.08
CA VAL A 352 15.60 -10.73 11.17
C VAL A 352 14.43 -9.91 10.65
N VAL A 353 13.33 -9.92 11.40
CA VAL A 353 12.19 -9.01 11.23
C VAL A 353 11.86 -8.36 12.57
N GLU A 354 11.54 -7.07 12.56
CA GLU A 354 10.95 -6.36 13.70
C GLU A 354 9.43 -6.39 13.60
N VAL A 355 8.78 -6.50 14.75
CA VAL A 355 7.36 -6.29 14.94
C VAL A 355 7.17 -5.10 15.87
N ASP A 356 6.47 -4.07 15.40
CA ASP A 356 5.88 -3.04 16.25
C ASP A 356 4.68 -3.64 16.96
N CYS A 357 4.81 -3.88 18.27
CA CYS A 357 3.84 -4.66 19.02
C CYS A 357 2.49 -3.94 19.18
N LEU A 358 2.52 -2.62 19.41
CA LEU A 358 1.31 -1.80 19.55
C LEU A 358 0.51 -1.76 18.24
N MET A 359 1.18 -1.57 17.11
CA MET A 359 0.54 -1.50 15.78
C MET A 359 0.44 -2.86 15.06
N ARG A 360 0.94 -3.94 15.67
CA ARG A 360 1.01 -5.30 15.11
C ARG A 360 1.59 -5.32 13.68
N SER A 361 2.53 -4.41 13.41
CA SER A 361 3.11 -4.13 12.09
C SER A 361 4.49 -4.76 11.97
N PHE A 362 4.79 -5.39 10.84
CA PHE A 362 6.05 -6.11 10.60
C PHE A 362 6.94 -5.28 9.67
N SER A 363 8.26 -5.30 9.90
CA SER A 363 9.25 -4.72 8.98
C SER A 363 9.47 -5.61 7.75
N VAL A 364 10.25 -5.13 6.78
CA VAL A 364 10.92 -6.02 5.81
C VAL A 364 11.95 -6.91 6.50
N VAL A 365 12.23 -8.08 5.93
CA VAL A 365 13.17 -9.07 6.47
C VAL A 365 14.60 -8.70 6.06
N HIS A 366 15.46 -8.41 7.03
CA HIS A 366 16.90 -8.24 6.78
C HIS A 366 17.61 -9.59 6.81
N ARG A 367 18.56 -9.82 5.90
CA ARG A 367 19.34 -11.07 5.82
C ARG A 367 20.83 -10.77 5.88
N VAL A 368 21.56 -11.57 6.67
CA VAL A 368 23.01 -11.50 6.83
C VAL A 368 23.59 -12.91 6.67
N GLU A 369 24.58 -13.04 5.78
CA GLU A 369 25.34 -14.28 5.61
C GLU A 369 26.50 -14.34 6.60
N LEU A 370 26.76 -15.54 7.14
CA LEU A 370 27.75 -15.80 8.18
C LEU A 370 28.56 -17.05 7.87
N ILE A 371 29.85 -16.86 7.56
CA ILE A 371 30.77 -17.98 7.26
C ILE A 371 31.29 -18.65 8.54
N ASN A 372 31.48 -17.89 9.62
CA ASN A 372 32.01 -18.38 10.90
C ASN A 372 30.95 -18.33 12.01
N PRO A 373 30.43 -19.48 12.48
CA PRO A 373 29.50 -19.57 13.60
C PRO A 373 29.94 -18.85 14.89
N ALA A 374 31.24 -18.70 15.14
CA ALA A 374 31.75 -18.01 16.33
C ALA A 374 31.39 -16.50 16.38
N HIS A 375 30.94 -15.92 15.27
CA HIS A 375 30.46 -14.52 15.23
C HIS A 375 28.92 -14.42 15.17
N LEU A 376 28.18 -15.50 15.48
CA LEU A 376 26.71 -15.50 15.40
C LEU A 376 26.06 -14.43 16.28
N ALA A 377 26.47 -14.26 17.53
CA ALA A 377 25.95 -13.21 18.41
C ALA A 377 26.14 -11.81 17.80
N ASN A 378 27.33 -11.51 17.27
CA ASN A 378 27.62 -10.24 16.60
C ASN A 378 26.81 -10.07 15.29
N ALA A 379 26.58 -11.14 14.54
CA ALA A 379 25.78 -11.10 13.32
C ALA A 379 24.30 -10.83 13.61
N VAL A 380 23.74 -11.49 14.63
CA VAL A 380 22.37 -11.23 15.13
C VAL A 380 22.27 -9.82 15.70
N GLY A 381 23.20 -9.39 16.55
CA GLY A 381 23.22 -8.05 17.14
C GLY A 381 23.27 -6.94 16.08
N ARG A 382 24.15 -7.08 15.07
CA ARG A 382 24.17 -6.17 13.91
C ARG A 382 22.85 -6.19 13.14
N ALA A 383 22.29 -7.35 12.86
CA ALA A 383 21.04 -7.45 12.09
C ALA A 383 19.85 -6.82 12.84
N VAL A 384 19.72 -7.08 14.15
CA VAL A 384 18.72 -6.45 15.04
C VAL A 384 18.90 -4.93 15.07
N THR A 385 20.14 -4.45 15.21
CA THR A 385 20.47 -3.01 15.20
C THR A 385 20.12 -2.33 13.88
N THR A 386 20.38 -2.99 12.74
CA THR A 386 20.03 -2.49 11.40
C THR A 386 18.52 -2.39 11.18
N VAL A 387 17.75 -3.37 11.68
CA VAL A 387 16.30 -3.40 11.52
C VAL A 387 15.60 -2.43 12.47
N PHE A 388 16.08 -2.30 13.71
CA PHE A 388 15.44 -1.51 14.77
C PHE A 388 14.95 -0.14 14.28
N ALA A 389 13.65 0.12 14.40
CA ALA A 389 13.02 1.35 13.94
C ALA A 389 12.41 2.15 15.12
N PRO A 390 12.98 3.33 15.45
CA PRO A 390 12.46 4.22 16.48
C PRO A 390 11.00 4.58 16.28
N VAL A 391 10.29 4.76 17.39
CA VAL A 391 8.86 5.08 17.40
C VAL A 391 8.62 6.49 17.94
N ILE A 392 7.77 7.22 17.24
CA ILE A 392 7.23 8.50 17.70
C ILE A 392 5.75 8.35 18.04
N ARG A 393 5.29 9.04 19.09
CA ARG A 393 3.87 9.26 19.37
C ARG A 393 3.43 10.54 18.67
N ILE A 394 2.36 10.49 17.89
CA ILE A 394 1.83 11.68 17.20
C ILE A 394 0.85 12.37 18.15
N GLU A 395 1.20 13.57 18.62
CA GLU A 395 0.41 14.35 19.58
C GLU A 395 -0.61 15.25 18.87
N ASP A 396 -0.15 15.96 17.83
CA ASP A 396 -1.00 16.80 16.98
C ASP A 396 -0.85 16.40 15.50
N ALA A 397 -1.91 16.54 14.73
CA ALA A 397 -1.98 16.18 13.32
C ALA A 397 -2.95 17.08 12.55
N GLY A 398 -2.38 18.02 11.80
CA GLY A 398 -3.08 18.86 10.84
C GLY A 398 -3.30 18.17 9.49
N ALA A 399 -3.60 18.97 8.46
CA ALA A 399 -3.90 18.46 7.11
C ALA A 399 -2.64 18.09 6.30
N ARG A 400 -1.50 18.70 6.64
CA ARG A 400 -0.21 18.56 5.93
C ARG A 400 1.00 18.51 6.87
N ASN A 401 0.78 18.63 8.17
CA ASN A 401 1.79 18.68 9.20
C ASN A 401 1.35 17.87 10.41
N ALA A 402 2.31 17.43 11.21
CA ALA A 402 2.08 16.72 12.47
C ALA A 402 3.20 17.05 13.46
N VAL A 403 2.93 16.80 14.74
CA VAL A 403 3.95 16.93 15.80
C VAL A 403 4.13 15.59 16.48
N GLY A 404 5.38 15.11 16.47
CA GLY A 404 5.78 13.84 17.08
C GLY A 404 6.52 14.03 18.40
N LEU A 405 6.46 13.03 19.28
CA LEU A 405 7.32 12.88 20.45
C LEU A 405 8.07 11.54 20.37
N VAL A 406 9.40 11.60 20.33
CA VAL A 406 10.29 10.42 20.22
C VAL A 406 10.29 9.64 21.53
N ARG A 407 10.07 8.32 21.47
CA ARG A 407 10.16 7.46 22.66
C ARG A 407 11.61 7.30 23.12
N ALA A 408 11.82 7.39 24.44
CA ALA A 408 13.11 7.23 25.11
C ALA A 408 14.23 8.21 24.67
N HIS A 409 13.87 9.34 24.02
CA HIS A 409 14.84 10.35 23.56
C HIS A 409 15.78 10.86 24.66
N GLY A 410 15.27 11.15 25.86
CA GLY A 410 16.06 11.61 27.00
C GLY A 410 17.01 10.56 27.58
N LEU A 411 16.96 9.31 27.08
CA LEU A 411 17.89 8.23 27.43
C LEU A 411 18.97 8.01 26.34
N ILE A 412 18.91 8.75 25.22
CA ILE A 412 19.91 8.71 24.15
C ILE A 412 21.14 9.51 24.58
N THR A 413 22.29 8.85 24.65
CA THR A 413 23.57 9.45 25.07
C THR A 413 24.57 9.69 23.94
N ASP A 414 24.35 9.10 22.75
CA ASP A 414 25.18 9.26 21.55
C ASP A 414 24.32 9.76 20.39
N GLU A 415 24.79 10.80 19.70
CA GLU A 415 24.16 11.39 18.50
C GLU A 415 24.07 10.38 17.33
N ASN A 416 24.97 9.40 17.30
CA ASN A 416 25.02 8.30 16.33
C ASN A 416 24.20 7.07 16.77
N SER A 417 23.50 7.14 17.91
CA SER A 417 22.66 6.03 18.38
C SER A 417 21.67 5.59 17.29
N PRO A 418 21.44 4.29 17.08
CA PRO A 418 20.39 3.79 16.20
C PRO A 418 18.98 4.32 16.55
N ALA A 419 18.80 4.79 17.80
CA ALA A 419 17.58 5.43 18.31
C ALA A 419 17.46 6.92 18.01
N ALA A 420 18.56 7.60 17.67
CA ALA A 420 18.55 9.02 17.34
C ALA A 420 17.72 9.29 16.07
N VAL A 421 17.07 10.45 16.06
CA VAL A 421 16.21 10.93 14.97
C VAL A 421 16.76 12.27 14.51
N HIS A 422 16.94 12.42 13.20
CA HIS A 422 17.59 13.57 12.59
C HIS A 422 16.63 14.31 11.65
N VAL A 423 16.98 15.53 11.25
CA VAL A 423 16.29 16.22 10.14
C VAL A 423 16.45 15.38 8.87
N ASP A 424 15.44 15.40 8.00
CA ASP A 424 15.33 14.57 6.81
C ASP A 424 15.12 13.06 7.03
N ASP A 425 14.89 12.62 8.27
CA ASP A 425 14.31 11.30 8.52
C ASP A 425 12.86 11.19 8.03
N PHE A 426 12.46 9.96 7.70
CA PHE A 426 11.09 9.62 7.33
C PHE A 426 10.49 8.57 8.27
N PHE A 427 9.19 8.69 8.53
CA PHE A 427 8.43 7.76 9.36
C PHE A 427 7.17 7.28 8.63
N VAL A 428 6.79 6.02 8.85
CA VAL A 428 5.52 5.43 8.41
C VAL A 428 4.47 5.69 9.48
N PRO A 429 3.47 6.56 9.25
CA PRO A 429 2.43 6.86 10.23
C PRO A 429 1.40 5.73 10.32
N MET A 430 0.99 5.39 11.54
CA MET A 430 0.11 4.27 11.86
C MET A 430 -1.02 4.72 12.80
N VAL A 431 -2.18 4.09 12.67
CA VAL A 431 -3.35 4.37 13.51
C VAL A 431 -3.94 3.08 14.04
N ARG A 432 -4.14 3.00 15.35
CA ARG A 432 -4.90 1.93 16.02
C ARG A 432 -6.11 2.52 16.75
N LYS A 433 -7.28 1.94 16.51
CA LYS A 433 -8.55 2.25 17.19
C LYS A 433 -9.04 1.00 17.89
N ASN A 434 -9.11 1.04 19.22
CA ASN A 434 -9.60 -0.07 20.02
C ASN A 434 -11.10 0.04 20.31
N ASP A 435 -11.72 -1.11 20.55
CA ASP A 435 -13.09 -1.24 21.05
C ASP A 435 -13.17 -0.96 22.57
N ARG A 436 -14.26 -1.41 23.22
CA ARG A 436 -14.41 -1.26 24.68
C ARG A 436 -13.54 -2.22 25.50
N ASN A 437 -13.05 -3.32 24.89
CA ASN A 437 -12.28 -4.38 25.54
C ASN A 437 -10.76 -4.22 25.32
N GLY A 438 -10.34 -3.36 24.38
CA GLY A 438 -8.94 -3.14 24.02
C GLY A 438 -8.53 -3.77 22.69
N ASP A 439 -9.44 -4.52 22.06
CA ASP A 439 -9.22 -5.17 20.78
C ASP A 439 -9.24 -4.14 19.63
N PRO A 440 -8.31 -4.23 18.65
CA PRO A 440 -8.27 -3.31 17.53
C PRO A 440 -9.43 -3.54 16.55
N ILE A 441 -10.25 -2.50 16.34
CA ILE A 441 -11.26 -2.41 15.28
C ILE A 441 -10.60 -2.02 13.95
N ALA A 442 -9.62 -1.13 14.02
CA ALA A 442 -8.79 -0.71 12.89
C ALA A 442 -7.35 -0.54 13.40
N ILE A 443 -6.37 -1.05 12.65
CA ILE A 443 -4.97 -1.08 13.04
C ILE A 443 -4.09 -1.15 11.79
N GLY A 444 -2.94 -0.50 11.82
CA GLY A 444 -1.91 -0.61 10.79
C GLY A 444 -1.39 0.75 10.28
N PRO A 445 -0.48 0.71 9.28
CA PRO A 445 0.01 1.91 8.60
C PRO A 445 -1.08 2.58 7.77
N LEU A 446 -0.91 3.88 7.53
CA LEU A 446 -1.73 4.63 6.58
C LEU A 446 -1.19 4.45 5.16
N ASP A 447 -1.98 3.84 4.26
CA ASP A 447 -1.55 3.62 2.88
C ASP A 447 -1.03 4.90 2.22
N TRP A 448 0.11 4.81 1.54
CA TRP A 448 0.66 5.88 0.71
C TRP A 448 0.90 7.18 1.49
N ALA A 449 1.30 7.08 2.77
CA ALA A 449 1.59 8.22 3.63
C ALA A 449 2.96 8.08 4.31
N PHE A 450 3.73 9.17 4.33
CA PHE A 450 4.96 9.30 5.09
C PHE A 450 5.02 10.64 5.81
N LEU A 451 5.66 10.66 6.98
CA LEU A 451 6.00 11.87 7.73
C LEU A 451 7.48 12.18 7.50
N HIS A 452 7.81 13.43 7.13
CA HIS A 452 9.16 13.94 6.90
C HIS A 452 9.57 14.85 8.05
N VAL A 453 10.70 14.57 8.72
CA VAL A 453 11.21 15.42 9.82
C VAL A 453 11.79 16.71 9.27
N LYS A 454 11.18 17.85 9.64
CA LYS A 454 11.65 19.20 9.29
C LYS A 454 12.54 19.82 10.36
N GLU A 455 12.21 19.59 11.62
CA GLU A 455 12.87 20.20 12.76
C GLU A 455 12.82 19.24 13.95
N VAL A 456 13.90 19.25 14.73
CA VAL A 456 14.09 18.44 15.95
C VAL A 456 14.32 19.40 17.11
N ASP A 457 13.40 19.43 18.07
CA ASP A 457 13.45 20.24 19.30
C ASP A 457 13.47 19.29 20.50
N GLY A 458 14.67 18.79 20.82
CA GLY A 458 14.86 17.68 21.74
C GLY A 458 14.02 16.47 21.34
N ALA A 459 13.16 15.99 22.24
CA ALA A 459 12.26 14.86 21.97
C ALA A 459 11.12 15.19 20.99
N ARG A 460 10.84 16.46 20.71
CA ARG A 460 9.69 16.92 19.91
C ARG A 460 10.10 17.14 18.46
N LEU A 461 9.29 16.65 17.51
CA LEU A 461 9.56 16.74 16.08
C LEU A 461 8.48 17.53 15.35
N GLN A 462 8.87 18.45 14.47
CA GLN A 462 7.97 19.04 13.47
C GLN A 462 8.02 18.21 12.18
N LEU A 463 6.86 17.76 11.71
CA LEU A 463 6.74 16.78 10.63
C LEU A 463 5.85 17.27 9.49
N ASP A 464 6.27 17.10 8.24
CA ASP A 464 5.43 17.29 7.05
C ASP A 464 4.80 15.95 6.61
N LEU A 465 3.51 15.96 6.30
CA LEU A 465 2.74 14.79 5.86
C LEU A 465 2.65 14.70 4.33
N HIS A 466 3.40 13.75 3.78
CA HIS A 466 3.35 13.39 2.37
C HIS A 466 2.39 12.21 2.16
N ALA A 467 1.09 12.51 2.03
CA ALA A 467 0.04 11.50 1.79
C ALA A 467 -0.49 11.48 0.35
N GLY A 468 -0.81 10.30 -0.17
CA GLY A 468 -1.47 10.07 -1.45
C GLY A 468 -2.98 10.29 -1.42
N LYS A 469 -3.62 9.95 -0.30
CA LYS A 469 -5.02 10.24 0.03
C LYS A 469 -5.10 11.47 0.94
N SER A 470 -6.21 12.21 0.89
CA SER A 470 -6.45 13.35 1.80
C SER A 470 -7.01 12.88 3.15
N GLY A 471 -6.39 13.31 4.26
CA GLY A 471 -6.76 12.91 5.61
C GLY A 471 -6.20 11.55 6.02
N GLY A 472 -6.45 11.15 7.28
CA GLY A 472 -5.98 9.88 7.85
C GLY A 472 -5.45 10.02 9.28
N LEU A 473 -4.56 10.99 9.51
CA LEU A 473 -4.07 11.34 10.84
C LEU A 473 -4.97 12.34 11.60
N GLN A 474 -5.80 13.12 10.89
CA GLN A 474 -6.67 14.13 11.50
C GLN A 474 -7.79 13.53 12.38
N GLY A 475 -8.34 14.34 13.30
CA GLY A 475 -9.51 14.03 14.11
C GLY A 475 -9.24 14.03 15.61
N ARG A 476 -10.31 13.96 16.43
CA ARG A 476 -10.23 14.01 17.89
C ARG A 476 -9.45 12.81 18.46
N GLN A 477 -8.43 13.10 19.28
CA GLN A 477 -7.73 12.10 20.07
C GLN A 477 -8.63 11.59 21.21
N ASN A 478 -8.53 10.30 21.53
CA ASN A 478 -9.29 9.63 22.59
C ASN A 478 -8.38 8.54 23.19
N LYS A 479 -8.60 8.14 24.45
CA LYS A 479 -7.84 7.06 25.14
C LYS A 479 -7.80 5.73 24.35
N ARG A 480 -8.75 5.50 23.42
CA ARG A 480 -8.83 4.32 22.55
C ARG A 480 -8.22 4.49 21.14
N THR A 481 -7.70 5.67 20.81
CA THR A 481 -7.13 5.97 19.49
C THR A 481 -5.65 6.30 19.63
N PHE A 482 -4.80 5.37 19.20
CA PHE A 482 -3.36 5.51 19.19
C PHE A 482 -2.91 5.99 17.81
N ARG A 483 -1.98 6.94 17.81
CA ARG A 483 -1.29 7.42 16.61
C ARG A 483 0.20 7.38 16.89
N THR A 484 0.91 6.53 16.17
CA THR A 484 2.37 6.46 16.22
C THR A 484 2.92 6.55 14.82
N ALA A 485 4.22 6.70 14.69
CA ALA A 485 4.91 6.42 13.45
C ALA A 485 6.25 5.74 13.74
N THR A 486 6.69 4.89 12.83
CA THR A 486 7.91 4.09 12.97
C THR A 486 8.91 4.50 11.88
N ARG A 487 10.18 4.68 12.25
CA ARG A 487 11.22 5.17 11.31
C ARG A 487 11.34 4.25 10.10
N VAL A 488 11.49 4.84 8.93
CA VAL A 488 11.69 4.13 7.67
C VAL A 488 13.07 3.47 7.62
N ARG A 489 13.14 2.22 7.14
CA ARG A 489 14.37 1.42 7.01
C ARG A 489 14.45 0.84 5.59
N THR A 490 15.31 1.41 4.76
CA THR A 490 15.41 1.12 3.31
C THR A 490 16.29 -0.10 3.00
N LEU A 491 15.93 -1.26 3.57
CA LEU A 491 16.76 -2.47 3.57
C LEU A 491 16.86 -3.17 2.21
N ALA A 492 15.89 -3.00 1.31
CA ALA A 492 15.95 -3.49 -0.07
C ALA A 492 16.42 -2.39 -1.05
N ASP A 493 16.88 -2.74 -2.25
CA ASP A 493 17.39 -1.75 -3.23
C ASP A 493 16.31 -1.07 -4.09
N SER A 494 15.09 -1.59 -4.04
CA SER A 494 13.95 -1.13 -4.84
C SER A 494 12.63 -1.55 -4.21
N THR A 495 11.55 -0.87 -4.57
CA THR A 495 10.18 -1.28 -4.25
C THR A 495 9.42 -1.55 -5.53
N ILE A 496 8.71 -2.67 -5.63
CA ILE A 496 7.79 -2.94 -6.74
C ILE A 496 6.46 -2.26 -6.41
N VAL A 497 5.95 -1.42 -7.30
CA VAL A 497 4.59 -0.87 -7.20
C VAL A 497 3.69 -1.63 -8.17
N ARG A 498 2.62 -2.26 -7.68
CA ARG A 498 1.61 -2.96 -8.49
C ARG A 498 0.29 -2.20 -8.51
N LEU A 499 -0.23 -1.93 -9.70
CA LEU A 499 -1.52 -1.28 -9.92
C LEU A 499 -2.58 -2.32 -10.30
N HIS A 500 -3.73 -2.31 -9.62
CA HIS A 500 -4.90 -3.11 -10.03
C HIS A 500 -6.19 -2.31 -9.95
N ALA A 501 -7.21 -2.80 -10.65
CA ALA A 501 -8.53 -2.21 -10.67
C ALA A 501 -9.21 -2.33 -9.29
N LYS A 502 -10.01 -1.31 -8.97
CA LYS A 502 -10.62 -1.12 -7.65
C LYS A 502 -11.41 -2.35 -7.20
N ARG A 503 -11.05 -2.92 -6.05
CA ARG A 503 -11.62 -4.15 -5.45
C ARG A 503 -11.46 -5.41 -6.32
N ASN A 504 -10.57 -5.41 -7.31
CA ASN A 504 -10.26 -6.58 -8.13
C ASN A 504 -8.74 -6.77 -8.26
N PRO A 505 -8.10 -7.45 -7.28
CA PRO A 505 -6.64 -7.70 -7.27
C PRO A 505 -6.11 -8.53 -8.45
N ASN A 506 -7.00 -9.18 -9.20
CA ASN A 506 -6.71 -10.02 -10.36
C ASN A 506 -6.83 -9.26 -11.70
N ALA A 507 -7.23 -8.00 -11.68
CA ALA A 507 -7.32 -7.14 -12.86
C ALA A 507 -6.21 -6.07 -12.85
N PRO A 508 -5.02 -6.37 -13.41
CA PRO A 508 -3.91 -5.43 -13.44
C PRO A 508 -4.18 -4.22 -14.34
N LEU A 509 -3.65 -3.05 -13.97
CA LEU A 509 -3.76 -1.82 -14.77
C LEU A 509 -2.54 -1.67 -15.69
N ILE A 510 -2.59 -2.37 -16.82
CA ILE A 510 -1.50 -2.53 -17.79
C ILE A 510 -1.24 -1.22 -18.54
N GLY A 511 0.04 -0.84 -18.69
CA GLY A 511 0.47 0.29 -19.52
C GLY A 511 0.24 1.68 -18.91
N TYR A 512 -0.26 1.76 -17.68
CA TYR A 512 -0.45 3.03 -16.95
C TYR A 512 0.93 3.68 -16.69
N GLU A 513 1.00 4.99 -16.84
CA GLU A 513 2.26 5.75 -16.82
C GLU A 513 2.57 6.26 -15.41
N PHE A 514 3.82 6.10 -14.98
CA PHE A 514 4.33 6.67 -13.75
C PHE A 514 5.17 7.91 -14.05
N TYR A 515 4.81 9.00 -13.40
CA TYR A 515 5.59 10.23 -13.39
C TYR A 515 6.05 10.54 -11.98
N GLU A 516 7.28 11.00 -11.81
CA GLU A 516 7.80 11.48 -10.54
C GLU A 516 7.69 13.00 -10.50
N LYS A 517 7.37 13.54 -9.32
CA LYS A 517 7.37 14.96 -9.04
C LYS A 517 8.34 15.23 -7.89
N ALA A 518 9.32 16.11 -8.07
CA ALA A 518 10.18 16.52 -6.96
C ALA A 518 9.37 17.26 -5.88
N ILE A 519 9.80 17.19 -4.62
CA ILE A 519 9.02 17.73 -3.49
C ILE A 519 8.91 19.27 -3.55
N ASP A 520 9.95 19.91 -4.08
CA ASP A 520 10.14 21.36 -4.24
C ASP A 520 9.61 21.91 -5.58
N SER A 521 9.53 21.08 -6.62
CA SER A 521 9.18 21.49 -7.99
C SER A 521 7.78 21.02 -8.43
N ASN A 522 7.15 21.77 -9.33
CA ASN A 522 5.91 21.36 -10.00
C ASN A 522 6.14 20.56 -11.30
N GLN A 523 7.40 20.35 -11.72
CA GLN A 523 7.71 19.56 -12.90
C GLN A 523 7.49 18.05 -12.63
N MET A 524 7.07 17.33 -13.68
CA MET A 524 6.86 15.89 -13.65
C MET A 524 7.80 15.21 -14.65
N THR A 525 8.68 14.34 -14.17
CA THR A 525 9.56 13.50 -15.00
C THR A 525 8.90 12.14 -15.26
N PHE A 526 9.06 11.59 -16.45
CA PHE A 526 8.54 10.24 -16.76
C PHE A 526 9.47 9.19 -16.17
N VAL A 527 8.91 8.22 -15.42
CA VAL A 527 9.66 7.12 -14.78
C VAL A 527 9.54 5.84 -15.59
N GLY A 528 8.32 5.49 -16.02
CA GLY A 528 8.07 4.23 -16.71
C GLY A 528 6.59 3.93 -16.90
N ARG A 529 6.29 2.72 -17.37
CA ARG A 529 4.94 2.19 -17.55
C ARG A 529 4.76 0.88 -16.78
N ALA A 530 3.57 0.67 -16.25
CA ALA A 530 3.15 -0.60 -15.69
C ALA A 530 3.22 -1.73 -16.74
N ASP A 531 3.78 -2.87 -16.35
CA ASP A 531 3.87 -4.07 -17.17
C ASP A 531 2.53 -4.81 -17.32
N TRP A 532 2.57 -6.03 -17.86
CA TRP A 532 1.40 -6.88 -18.10
C TRP A 532 0.68 -7.36 -16.83
N ASP A 533 1.33 -7.31 -15.65
CA ASP A 533 0.70 -7.54 -14.34
C ASP A 533 0.55 -6.23 -13.54
N GLY A 534 0.61 -5.08 -14.23
CA GLY A 534 0.41 -3.77 -13.64
C GLY A 534 1.58 -3.30 -12.77
N ARG A 535 2.77 -3.91 -12.88
CA ARG A 535 3.92 -3.64 -12.01
C ARG A 535 4.90 -2.65 -12.62
N LEU A 536 5.56 -1.87 -11.75
CA LEU A 536 6.77 -1.12 -12.08
C LEU A 536 7.77 -1.24 -10.91
N ARG A 537 9.03 -1.53 -11.20
CA ARG A 537 10.12 -1.51 -10.21
C ARG A 537 10.58 -0.06 -10.03
N ILE A 538 10.49 0.43 -8.79
CA ILE A 538 10.94 1.77 -8.40
C ILE A 538 12.27 1.61 -7.67
N GLU A 539 13.34 2.06 -8.32
CA GLU A 539 14.70 2.04 -7.75
C GLU A 539 14.93 3.22 -6.80
N LYS A 540 15.92 3.09 -5.92
CA LYS A 540 16.44 4.20 -5.10
C LYS A 540 16.92 5.35 -5.99
N SER A 541 16.76 6.57 -5.51
CA SER A 541 17.22 7.82 -6.12
C SER A 541 17.95 8.67 -5.09
N ASP A 542 18.56 9.77 -5.51
CA ASP A 542 19.22 10.74 -4.62
C ASP A 542 18.29 11.30 -3.53
N PHE A 543 16.98 11.34 -3.82
CA PHE A 543 15.94 11.67 -2.85
C PHE A 543 15.33 10.40 -2.24
N PRO A 544 15.20 10.29 -0.90
CA PRO A 544 14.64 9.10 -0.24
C PRO A 544 13.15 8.91 -0.55
N LEU A 545 12.36 9.99 -0.56
CA LEU A 545 10.93 9.95 -0.89
C LEU A 545 10.68 10.35 -2.34
N ARG A 546 10.18 9.40 -3.13
CA ARG A 546 9.75 9.58 -4.52
C ARG A 546 8.24 9.81 -4.58
N LEU A 547 7.82 10.97 -5.09
CA LEU A 547 6.39 11.31 -5.18
C LEU A 547 5.84 10.93 -6.55
N LEU A 548 5.32 9.71 -6.67
CA LEU A 548 4.83 9.18 -7.94
C LEU A 548 3.40 9.66 -8.22
N TYR A 549 3.12 9.88 -9.50
CA TYR A 549 1.82 10.25 -10.06
C TYR A 549 1.48 9.23 -11.14
N VAL A 550 0.41 8.47 -10.90
CA VAL A 550 -0.10 7.50 -11.88
C VAL A 550 -1.00 8.25 -12.86
N LYS A 551 -0.70 8.11 -14.14
CA LYS A 551 -1.47 8.68 -15.26
C LYS A 551 -1.97 7.60 -16.21
N ASN A 552 -3.08 7.92 -16.87
CA ASN A 552 -3.53 7.20 -18.06
C ASN A 552 -3.99 8.24 -19.10
N GLY A 553 -3.33 8.28 -20.27
CA GLY A 553 -3.51 9.38 -21.22
C GLY A 553 -3.29 10.75 -20.57
N GLY A 554 -4.21 11.69 -20.78
CA GLY A 554 -4.13 13.03 -20.18
C GLY A 554 -4.46 13.13 -18.68
N ALA A 555 -4.99 12.08 -18.03
CA ALA A 555 -5.51 12.16 -16.67
C ALA A 555 -4.54 11.62 -15.61
N VAL A 556 -4.41 12.35 -14.50
CA VAL A 556 -3.85 11.83 -13.23
C VAL A 556 -4.94 11.07 -12.49
N LEU A 557 -4.61 9.86 -12.04
CA LEU A 557 -5.52 8.96 -11.34
C LEU A 557 -5.14 8.77 -9.86
N ALA A 558 -3.84 8.79 -9.55
CA ALA A 558 -3.36 8.63 -8.18
C ALA A 558 -2.08 9.44 -7.93
N LYS A 559 -1.88 9.77 -6.65
CA LYS A 559 -0.63 10.26 -6.06
C LYS A 559 -0.16 9.17 -5.10
N LEU A 560 1.04 8.65 -5.32
CA LEU A 560 1.64 7.51 -4.62
C LEU A 560 3.04 7.91 -4.11
N PRO A 561 3.16 8.46 -2.90
CA PRO A 561 4.46 8.62 -2.25
C PRO A 561 5.08 7.24 -1.98
N VAL A 562 6.35 7.04 -2.33
CA VAL A 562 7.10 5.77 -2.16
C VAL A 562 8.50 6.07 -1.65
N ILE A 563 8.97 5.30 -0.67
CA ILE A 563 10.39 5.29 -0.29
C ILE A 563 10.99 3.96 -0.78
N PRO A 564 11.81 3.96 -1.83
CA PRO A 564 12.34 2.71 -2.41
C PRO A 564 13.18 1.93 -1.40
N GLY A 565 12.81 0.66 -1.22
CA GLY A 565 13.49 -0.25 -0.29
C GLY A 565 12.87 -0.35 1.11
N GLN A 566 11.87 0.47 1.45
CA GLN A 566 11.10 0.34 2.70
C GLN A 566 10.20 -0.91 2.69
N SER A 567 9.64 -1.23 1.52
CA SER A 567 8.77 -2.37 1.28
C SER A 567 9.22 -3.06 -0.02
N GLU A 568 9.14 -4.38 -0.10
CA GLU A 568 9.45 -5.10 -1.35
C GLU A 568 8.36 -4.88 -2.42
N LEU A 569 7.09 -4.86 -1.99
CA LEU A 569 5.90 -4.73 -2.83
C LEU A 569 4.89 -3.77 -2.19
N GLU A 570 4.47 -2.75 -2.94
CA GLU A 570 3.38 -1.84 -2.60
C GLU A 570 2.25 -1.97 -3.63
N VAL A 571 0.99 -1.95 -3.17
CA VAL A 571 -0.18 -2.31 -4.00
C VAL A 571 -1.22 -1.19 -4.01
N ALA A 572 -1.50 -0.63 -5.20
CA ALA A 572 -2.41 0.48 -5.37
C ALA A 572 -3.76 0.04 -5.96
N ASP A 573 -4.80 0.12 -5.14
CA ASP A 573 -6.21 -0.11 -5.49
C ASP A 573 -6.79 1.13 -6.20
N LEU A 574 -6.73 1.15 -7.54
CA LEU A 574 -7.10 2.33 -8.34
C LEU A 574 -8.38 2.11 -9.16
N LEU A 575 -9.15 3.19 -9.37
CA LEU A 575 -10.25 3.15 -10.34
C LEU A 575 -9.68 2.99 -11.75
N GLY A 576 -10.14 1.96 -12.48
CA GLY A 576 -9.93 1.85 -13.93
C GLY A 576 -10.61 3.01 -14.65
N ASP A 577 -10.02 3.44 -15.76
CA ASP A 577 -10.34 4.70 -16.46
C ASP A 577 -10.44 4.50 -17.98
N ASP A 578 -10.69 3.25 -18.39
CA ASP A 578 -10.58 2.79 -19.77
C ASP A 578 -11.67 3.39 -20.69
N GLN A 579 -12.86 3.70 -20.16
CA GLN A 579 -13.92 4.35 -20.95
C GLN A 579 -13.56 5.80 -21.23
N ARG A 580 -13.06 6.54 -20.23
CA ARG A 580 -12.49 7.88 -20.46
C ARG A 580 -11.31 7.85 -21.42
N LEU A 581 -10.40 6.87 -21.33
CA LEU A 581 -9.27 6.75 -22.26
C LEU A 581 -9.75 6.52 -23.70
N ARG A 582 -10.73 5.63 -23.91
CA ARG A 582 -11.35 5.41 -25.24
C ARG A 582 -12.02 6.67 -25.77
N ALA A 583 -12.72 7.43 -24.92
CA ALA A 583 -13.29 8.71 -25.28
C ALA A 583 -12.22 9.75 -25.63
N GLU A 584 -11.12 9.84 -24.88
CA GLU A 584 -9.99 10.74 -25.17
C GLU A 584 -9.34 10.39 -26.52
N ALA A 585 -9.11 9.10 -26.80
CA ALA A 585 -8.54 8.65 -28.07
C ALA A 585 -9.45 8.99 -29.27
N TYR A 586 -10.77 8.74 -29.15
CA TYR A 586 -11.75 9.14 -30.16
C TYR A 586 -11.74 10.66 -30.39
N ILE A 587 -11.81 11.44 -29.31
CA ILE A 587 -11.85 12.90 -29.36
C ILE A 587 -10.57 13.48 -29.98
N ARG A 588 -9.39 12.94 -29.64
CA ARG A 588 -8.12 13.36 -30.23
C ARG A 588 -8.09 13.07 -31.74
N GLY A 589 -8.67 11.94 -32.16
CA GLY A 589 -8.90 11.62 -33.57
C GLY A 589 -9.82 12.64 -34.26
N THR A 590 -10.97 12.96 -33.65
CA THR A 590 -11.91 13.97 -34.18
C THR A 590 -11.28 15.36 -34.25
N GLN A 591 -10.54 15.79 -33.22
CA GLN A 591 -9.83 17.08 -33.22
C GLN A 591 -8.81 17.16 -34.35
N LYS A 592 -8.06 16.09 -34.62
CA LYS A 592 -7.17 16.03 -35.78
C LYS A 592 -7.95 16.14 -37.09
N ALA A 593 -9.02 15.38 -37.26
CA ALA A 593 -9.87 15.45 -38.45
C ALA A 593 -10.47 16.85 -38.69
N ILE A 594 -10.82 17.60 -37.63
CA ILE A 594 -11.26 18.99 -37.75
C ILE A 594 -10.13 19.89 -38.26
N VAL A 595 -8.90 19.72 -37.78
CA VAL A 595 -7.73 20.50 -38.25
C VAL A 595 -7.42 20.17 -39.70
N ASP A 596 -7.40 18.89 -40.07
CA ASP A 596 -7.16 18.42 -41.42
C ASP A 596 -8.25 18.96 -42.39
N LEU A 597 -9.53 18.91 -41.99
CA LEU A 597 -10.65 19.46 -42.76
C LEU A 597 -10.57 20.99 -42.97
N VAL A 598 -10.12 21.75 -41.96
CA VAL A 598 -9.89 23.20 -42.11
C VAL A 598 -8.81 23.47 -43.15
N ALA A 599 -7.69 22.73 -43.09
CA ALA A 599 -6.60 22.87 -44.05
C ALA A 599 -7.04 22.49 -45.48
N VAL A 600 -7.83 21.41 -45.63
CA VAL A 600 -8.43 20.99 -46.90
C VAL A 600 -9.37 22.08 -47.44
N ARG A 601 -10.30 22.60 -46.63
CA ARG A 601 -11.22 23.68 -47.04
C ARG A 601 -10.48 24.96 -47.46
N GLN A 602 -9.40 25.33 -46.77
CA GLN A 602 -8.55 26.46 -47.12
C GLN A 602 -7.80 26.22 -48.44
N LEU A 603 -7.25 25.02 -48.65
CA LEU A 603 -6.57 24.64 -49.90
C LEU A 603 -7.53 24.67 -51.10
N PHE A 604 -8.73 24.10 -50.96
CA PHE A 604 -9.77 24.18 -52.00
C PHE A 604 -10.21 25.62 -52.26
N SER A 605 -10.45 26.43 -51.22
CA SER A 605 -10.81 27.84 -51.38
C SER A 605 -9.78 28.63 -52.19
N THR A 606 -8.49 28.44 -51.91
CA THR A 606 -7.39 29.08 -52.66
C THR A 606 -7.32 28.56 -54.10
N ARG A 607 -7.46 27.25 -54.32
CA ARG A 607 -7.45 26.65 -55.67
C ARG A 607 -8.62 27.13 -56.53
N ILE A 608 -9.84 27.12 -55.98
CA ILE A 608 -11.06 27.56 -56.68
C ILE A 608 -10.92 29.04 -57.10
N ARG A 609 -10.49 29.92 -56.18
CA ARG A 609 -10.24 31.33 -56.49
C ARG A 609 -9.21 31.51 -57.62
N SER A 610 -8.07 30.80 -57.55
CA SER A 610 -7.04 30.85 -58.59
C SER A 610 -7.53 30.32 -59.96
N ARG A 611 -8.37 29.28 -59.98
CA ARG A 611 -9.00 28.78 -61.22
C ARG A 611 -10.01 29.76 -61.81
N LEU A 612 -10.77 30.47 -60.98
CA LEU A 612 -11.67 31.54 -61.41
C LEU A 612 -10.90 32.74 -61.97
N GLU A 613 -9.79 33.14 -61.36
CA GLU A 613 -8.87 34.18 -61.88
C GLU A 613 -8.29 33.79 -63.25
N GLN A 614 -8.02 32.51 -63.47
CA GLN A 614 -7.53 31.95 -64.74
C GLN A 614 -8.63 31.70 -65.78
N GLY A 615 -9.90 32.02 -65.48
CA GLY A 615 -11.04 31.77 -66.38
C GLY A 615 -11.44 30.29 -66.52
N GLN A 616 -10.87 29.39 -65.72
CA GLN A 616 -11.09 27.94 -65.77
C GLN A 616 -12.34 27.53 -64.97
N ILE A 617 -13.51 28.00 -65.41
CA ILE A 617 -14.78 27.88 -64.67
C ILE A 617 -15.19 26.41 -64.45
N ASP A 618 -15.04 25.54 -65.44
CA ASP A 618 -15.45 24.13 -65.32
C ASP A 618 -14.58 23.33 -64.33
N GLU A 619 -13.28 23.64 -64.25
CA GLU A 619 -12.39 23.05 -63.25
C GLU A 619 -12.66 23.62 -61.84
N ALA A 620 -13.02 24.91 -61.74
CA ALA A 620 -13.47 25.50 -60.49
C ALA A 620 -14.78 24.86 -59.97
N LYS A 621 -15.70 24.50 -60.86
CA LYS A 621 -16.94 23.77 -60.53
C LYS A 621 -16.66 22.37 -59.97
N LYS A 622 -15.79 21.58 -60.63
CA LYS A 622 -15.40 20.24 -60.14
C LYS A 622 -14.82 20.29 -58.73
N LEU A 623 -13.88 21.22 -58.49
CA LEU A 623 -13.28 21.43 -57.18
C LEU A 623 -14.30 21.89 -56.11
N LEU A 624 -15.37 22.59 -56.52
CA LEU A 624 -16.46 22.97 -55.62
C LEU A 624 -17.39 21.77 -55.30
N GLU A 625 -17.65 20.87 -56.25
CA GLU A 625 -18.37 19.61 -55.98
C GLU A 625 -17.57 18.67 -55.09
N GLU A 626 -16.25 18.54 -55.30
CA GLU A 626 -15.36 17.80 -54.39
C GLU A 626 -15.41 18.38 -52.97
N LEU A 627 -15.33 19.71 -52.82
CA LEU A 627 -15.44 20.40 -51.54
C LEU A 627 -16.80 20.20 -50.84
N ARG A 628 -17.90 20.04 -51.60
CA ARG A 628 -19.22 19.71 -51.05
C ARG A 628 -19.35 18.25 -50.59
N GLY A 629 -18.49 17.35 -51.08
CA GLY A 629 -18.42 15.96 -50.64
C GLY A 629 -17.72 15.76 -49.30
N GLU A 630 -16.96 16.76 -48.83
CA GLU A 630 -16.29 16.73 -47.53
C GLU A 630 -17.29 16.82 -46.35
N PRO A 631 -16.97 16.23 -45.17
CA PRO A 631 -17.86 16.22 -44.02
C PRO A 631 -18.32 17.63 -43.59
N ASN A 632 -19.62 17.76 -43.29
CA ASN A 632 -20.21 18.99 -42.76
C ASN A 632 -20.28 18.99 -41.21
N TYR A 633 -20.74 20.10 -40.64
CA TYR A 633 -20.86 20.26 -39.19
C TYR A 633 -21.78 19.20 -38.57
N ASP A 634 -22.99 19.02 -39.14
CA ASP A 634 -24.02 18.14 -38.59
C ASP A 634 -23.57 16.67 -38.58
N GLN A 635 -22.96 16.19 -39.67
CA GLN A 635 -22.45 14.81 -39.76
C GLN A 635 -21.43 14.50 -38.66
N ILE A 636 -20.53 15.44 -38.35
CA ILE A 636 -19.53 15.27 -37.29
C ILE A 636 -20.18 15.39 -35.90
N ALA A 637 -21.13 16.33 -35.72
CA ALA A 637 -21.85 16.51 -34.47
C ALA A 637 -22.70 15.28 -34.08
N ASP A 638 -23.46 14.74 -35.04
CA ASP A 638 -24.23 13.50 -34.92
C ASP A 638 -23.34 12.30 -34.57
N ALA A 639 -22.21 12.15 -35.28
CA ALA A 639 -21.26 11.07 -35.03
C ALA A 639 -20.66 11.18 -33.61
N MET A 640 -20.36 12.39 -33.15
CA MET A 640 -19.90 12.65 -31.79
C MET A 640 -20.98 12.34 -30.74
N GLU A 641 -22.25 12.69 -30.97
CA GLU A 641 -23.33 12.39 -30.02
C GLU A 641 -23.58 10.88 -29.88
N ARG A 642 -23.64 10.16 -31.01
CA ARG A 642 -23.73 8.68 -31.04
C ARG A 642 -22.53 8.00 -30.36
N LYS A 643 -21.37 8.65 -30.32
CA LYS A 643 -20.18 8.17 -29.61
C LYS A 643 -20.17 8.55 -28.13
N GLN A 644 -20.68 9.72 -27.77
CA GLN A 644 -20.83 10.13 -26.37
C GLN A 644 -21.75 9.18 -25.59
N THR A 645 -22.85 8.72 -26.20
CA THR A 645 -23.75 7.73 -25.56
C THR A 645 -23.13 6.33 -25.43
N GLN A 646 -22.20 5.95 -26.31
CA GLN A 646 -21.45 4.69 -26.21
C GLN A 646 -20.39 4.71 -25.11
N PHE A 647 -19.81 5.88 -24.77
CA PHE A 647 -18.82 6.04 -23.70
C PHE A 647 -19.48 6.29 -22.34
N ALA A 648 -20.24 5.29 -21.86
CA ALA A 648 -20.80 5.31 -20.51
C ALA A 648 -19.69 5.15 -19.44
N GLY A 649 -19.26 6.25 -18.85
CA GLY A 649 -18.31 6.25 -17.72
C GLY A 649 -18.87 5.53 -16.49
N ALA A 650 -18.04 4.74 -15.83
CA ALA A 650 -18.44 3.92 -14.68
C ALA A 650 -18.86 4.79 -13.49
N THR A 651 -18.16 5.90 -13.25
CA THR A 651 -18.44 6.82 -12.14
C THR A 651 -19.06 8.15 -12.61
N PRO A 652 -19.82 8.86 -11.75
CA PRO A 652 -20.33 10.20 -12.09
C PRO A 652 -19.21 11.20 -12.44
N ALA A 653 -18.06 11.12 -11.76
CA ALA A 653 -16.90 11.97 -12.03
C ALA A 653 -16.26 11.67 -13.40
N GLU A 654 -16.19 10.39 -13.78
CA GLU A 654 -15.71 9.98 -15.11
C GLU A 654 -16.68 10.44 -16.21
N ARG A 655 -17.99 10.26 -16.03
CA ARG A 655 -19.02 10.76 -16.96
C ARG A 655 -18.93 12.27 -17.15
N ALA A 656 -18.72 13.03 -16.07
CA ALA A 656 -18.53 14.48 -16.15
C ALA A 656 -17.28 14.87 -16.97
N LYS A 657 -16.15 14.18 -16.76
CA LYS A 657 -14.93 14.39 -17.56
C LYS A 657 -15.15 14.06 -19.03
N ILE A 658 -15.81 12.93 -19.35
CA ILE A 658 -16.14 12.53 -20.72
C ILE A 658 -17.00 13.63 -21.38
N ALA A 659 -18.10 14.03 -20.74
CA ALA A 659 -18.98 15.10 -21.24
C ALA A 659 -18.24 16.43 -21.46
N GLN A 660 -17.30 16.80 -20.58
CA GLN A 660 -16.46 17.99 -20.73
C GLN A 660 -15.58 17.92 -21.99
N MET A 661 -14.91 16.79 -22.24
CA MET A 661 -14.06 16.63 -23.44
C MET A 661 -14.89 16.70 -24.74
N PHE A 662 -16.09 16.12 -24.76
CA PHE A 662 -17.02 16.23 -25.89
C PHE A 662 -17.50 17.68 -26.09
N SER A 663 -17.85 18.38 -25.02
CA SER A 663 -18.26 19.80 -25.07
C SER A 663 -17.14 20.71 -25.60
N GLN A 664 -15.91 20.56 -25.11
CA GLN A 664 -14.75 21.32 -25.61
C GLN A 664 -14.52 21.09 -27.11
N THR A 665 -14.73 19.87 -27.59
CA THR A 665 -14.52 19.51 -29.00
C THR A 665 -15.67 20.02 -29.88
N ARG A 666 -16.92 20.03 -29.42
CA ARG A 666 -18.03 20.73 -30.10
C ARG A 666 -17.74 22.23 -30.23
N ASN A 667 -17.19 22.87 -29.19
CA ASN A 667 -16.81 24.29 -29.25
C ASN A 667 -15.68 24.55 -30.27
N MET A 668 -14.80 23.59 -30.52
CA MET A 668 -13.81 23.65 -31.61
C MET A 668 -14.47 23.47 -32.99
N LEU A 669 -15.42 22.54 -33.10
CA LEU A 669 -16.21 22.28 -34.32
C LEU A 669 -16.94 23.55 -34.79
N VAL A 670 -17.70 24.20 -33.90
CA VAL A 670 -18.45 25.45 -34.17
C VAL A 670 -17.54 26.60 -34.61
N LYS A 671 -16.35 26.72 -34.02
CA LYS A 671 -15.40 27.81 -34.36
C LYS A 671 -14.72 27.63 -35.72
N ASN A 672 -14.51 26.39 -36.14
CA ASN A 672 -13.62 26.06 -37.25
C ASN A 672 -14.36 25.63 -38.52
N ILE A 673 -15.57 25.06 -38.41
CA ILE A 673 -16.38 24.61 -39.53
C ILE A 673 -17.51 25.60 -39.78
N ASN A 674 -17.20 26.71 -40.46
CA ASN A 674 -18.21 27.63 -40.96
C ASN A 674 -18.58 27.27 -42.42
N GLU A 675 -19.87 27.09 -42.69
CA GLU A 675 -20.40 26.86 -44.05
C GLU A 675 -20.32 28.09 -44.95
N GLN A 676 -20.19 29.28 -44.37
CA GLN A 676 -20.16 30.53 -45.12
C GLN A 676 -19.05 30.57 -46.18
N ILE A 677 -17.91 29.91 -45.94
CA ILE A 677 -16.83 29.77 -46.93
C ILE A 677 -17.32 29.05 -48.20
N ILE A 678 -18.21 28.06 -48.07
CA ILE A 678 -18.77 27.32 -49.22
C ILE A 678 -19.76 28.23 -49.97
N ARG A 679 -20.62 28.94 -49.25
CA ARG A 679 -21.60 29.89 -49.85
C ARG A 679 -20.92 31.05 -50.57
N ASP A 680 -19.88 31.63 -49.97
CA ASP A 680 -19.06 32.69 -50.57
C ASP A 680 -18.35 32.19 -51.86
N LEU A 681 -17.90 30.93 -51.90
CA LEU A 681 -17.31 30.32 -53.10
C LEU A 681 -18.35 29.98 -54.16
N GLU A 682 -19.55 29.53 -53.77
CA GLU A 682 -20.68 29.33 -54.67
C GLU A 682 -21.06 30.63 -55.37
N ASP A 683 -21.24 31.72 -54.61
CA ASP A 683 -21.54 33.05 -55.15
C ASP A 683 -20.45 33.55 -56.12
N LEU A 684 -19.17 33.29 -55.82
CA LEU A 684 -18.06 33.61 -56.73
C LEU A 684 -18.08 32.80 -58.03
N VAL A 685 -18.38 31.50 -57.97
CA VAL A 685 -18.52 30.65 -59.17
C VAL A 685 -19.73 31.08 -60.00
N PHE A 686 -20.91 31.29 -59.38
CA PHE A 686 -22.10 31.78 -60.07
C PHE A 686 -21.92 33.18 -60.68
N ALA A 687 -21.17 34.06 -60.01
CA ALA A 687 -20.84 35.38 -60.54
C ALA A 687 -19.91 35.31 -61.76
N ALA A 688 -18.95 34.38 -61.75
CA ALA A 688 -18.07 34.13 -62.89
C ALA A 688 -18.84 33.56 -64.09
N GLU A 689 -19.75 32.61 -63.87
CA GLU A 689 -20.64 32.07 -64.92
C GLU A 689 -21.46 33.16 -65.61
N LYS A 690 -22.08 34.06 -64.83
CA LYS A 690 -22.89 35.17 -65.36
C LYS A 690 -22.07 36.22 -66.11
N ARG A 691 -20.76 36.31 -65.88
CA ARG A 691 -19.87 37.26 -66.57
C ARG A 691 -19.35 36.74 -67.91
N GLY A 692 -19.44 35.43 -68.16
CA GLY A 692 -18.71 34.77 -69.23
C GLY A 692 -17.20 34.67 -68.93
N PRO A 693 -16.45 33.86 -69.68
CA PRO A 693 -15.02 33.67 -69.43
C PRO A 693 -14.27 35.00 -69.56
N ALA A 694 -13.57 35.39 -68.51
CA ALA A 694 -12.62 36.50 -68.58
C ALA A 694 -11.53 36.16 -69.62
N PRO A 695 -11.03 37.15 -70.40
CA PRO A 695 -9.98 36.90 -71.37
C PRO A 695 -8.75 36.32 -70.66
N ALA A 696 -8.29 35.17 -71.12
CA ALA A 696 -7.22 34.43 -70.46
C ALA A 696 -5.97 35.31 -70.29
N ALA A 697 -5.49 35.43 -69.05
CA ALA A 697 -4.20 36.02 -68.80
C ALA A 697 -3.12 35.20 -69.53
N PRO A 698 -2.12 35.84 -70.17
CA PRO A 698 -1.07 35.11 -70.89
C PRO A 698 -0.33 34.17 -69.92
N PRO A 699 0.15 33.01 -70.40
CA PRO A 699 0.74 31.99 -69.54
C PRO A 699 1.93 32.57 -68.76
N ALA A 700 1.90 32.40 -67.44
CA ALA A 700 3.03 32.69 -66.59
C ALA A 700 4.21 31.83 -67.04
N THR A 701 5.33 32.48 -67.36
CA THR A 701 6.55 31.83 -67.85
C THR A 701 7.07 30.87 -66.79
N GLU A 702 7.43 29.64 -67.19
CA GLU A 702 8.04 28.65 -66.31
C GLU A 702 9.32 29.23 -65.69
N PRO A 703 9.55 29.08 -64.37
CA PRO A 703 10.88 29.31 -63.81
C PRO A 703 11.81 28.22 -64.35
N ALA A 704 12.84 28.63 -65.08
CA ALA A 704 13.81 27.72 -65.67
C ALA A 704 14.50 26.84 -64.61
N GLU A 705 14.81 25.59 -64.97
CA GLU A 705 15.69 24.74 -64.19
C GLU A 705 17.08 25.39 -64.04
N GLU A 706 17.38 25.93 -62.86
CA GLU A 706 18.74 26.26 -62.49
C GLU A 706 19.44 24.98 -62.01
N VAL A 707 20.12 24.30 -62.96
CA VAL A 707 20.98 23.15 -62.68
C VAL A 707 22.20 23.59 -61.88
N ALA A 708 22.05 23.64 -60.56
CA ALA A 708 23.14 23.88 -59.62
C ALA A 708 23.87 22.55 -59.32
N SER A 709 25.02 22.37 -59.97
CA SER A 709 25.97 21.30 -59.63
C SER A 709 26.82 21.66 -58.41
N GLN A 710 26.57 21.02 -57.26
CA GLN A 710 27.58 20.66 -56.25
C GLN A 710 27.02 19.69 -55.20
#